data_AF-A0A7H8S7P8-F1
#
_entry.id   AF-A0A7H8S7P8-F1
#
_cell.length_a   1.000
_cell.length_b   1.000
_cell.length_c   1.000
_cell.angle_alpha   90.00
_cell.angle_beta   90.00
_cell.angle_gamma   90.00
#
_symmetry.space_group_name_H-M   'P 1'
#
loop_
_entity.id
_entity.type
_entity.pdbx_description
1 polymer ?
#
loop_
_entity_poly.entity_id
_entity_poly.type
_entity_poly.pdbx_seq_one_letter_code
_entity_poly.pdbx_strand_id
1 'polypeptide(L)'
;MPKQWLRLFMTVFLIMLLVTTAPVTTSAGYPEDPRQNPTAVGDGGAVATEHVEASNAATEILKNGGNAVDAAVAAAAAQGVTRPFSGGIGGGGFMNIYLAEEDRSLILDHVTETSENFGPDSFINSETGELYPASVRSSSGMATGIPGAVKAWEQALEEHGSMSLSDVLQPAIEVAEEGFAADPNFIRETSENADKLRLFESAKAIYLDENGEVPEQGTIMKNPDLADTYRLLAEHGSEIFYEGEIAEAIIDTIHNPPVVDNPQREVLPGNMTMDDLENYEVLHKEPTHTTYRGNDIYSVPPSSSGVTISEILNILEGYDLGNMSETQAYHYFLEASRYAFADRSMYMGDPAHTEVPAVGLMSKGYAAERRQNISDDFATIGQVAPGNPWPYEEDPDKEPEPPEDDGVAFHHDFEGNDGEQWDPIVFADLHSWPGTPLGADFSIQDNTGQVVLDERQPGNGSAYGLITPDMSALNESELLVKFRFNELGNDQRLRLWTQADRFSSGSSMAENGYGIELRADDQRLILRGRDDGSSTTFDTADTDLSTDWHWLRLKAEGNQLSARLWNDDMNEPDDWDVMHELSEEEMEDNAFGRALLSMINFDTDSGNTISFDEITVNNLAEETQMTTLEQNAADSQQAEEEIPTETIDLSVADSDGNVVSYTKTINSIAGNGMVVPGYGFILNNGFSGRTPMMDPDHPNAPRPGLRMLSAMSPTIVTNDGEPVMTVGSPSSNRIITTNLQIIIGRLDLGMTLPEAISEPRLSQRNLSHASAQYEEIYLDKYGSLLDELEEMGHTFTADTAVQGISAATGLEFLNDGNVRAAAEPERRGGGSAMAIDRDEIEDPPPEGSSVELMMGLVEDFEASGDIENEETARLLSTHLTSIEHYEQEEKIDKAIKHMESFKSLLDQQENDGLITGQAADELKGHADNLLEAWQ
;
A
#
# COMPACT_ATOMS: atom_id res chain seq x y z
N MET A 1 37.09 -55.95 16.22
CA MET A 1 35.85 -55.81 15.42
C MET A 1 36.22 -55.76 13.95
N PRO A 2 35.43 -56.36 13.03
CA PRO A 2 35.93 -56.82 11.75
C PRO A 2 35.85 -55.76 10.65
N LYS A 3 36.79 -55.86 9.70
CA LYS A 3 37.04 -55.02 8.51
C LYS A 3 35.86 -54.80 7.55
N GLN A 4 34.64 -55.24 7.90
CA GLN A 4 33.42 -54.98 7.14
C GLN A 4 32.81 -53.60 7.45
N TRP A 5 33.01 -53.06 8.66
CA TRP A 5 32.49 -51.74 9.03
C TRP A 5 33.26 -50.57 8.39
N LEU A 6 34.56 -50.75 8.15
CA LEU A 6 35.39 -49.70 7.54
C LEU A 6 35.08 -49.50 6.04
N ARG A 7 34.59 -50.54 5.35
CA ARG A 7 34.15 -50.42 3.95
C ARG A 7 32.77 -49.79 3.82
N LEU A 8 31.87 -50.05 4.77
CA LEU A 8 30.54 -49.42 4.80
C LEU A 8 30.66 -47.92 5.11
N PHE A 9 31.53 -47.53 6.06
CA PHE A 9 31.79 -46.13 6.36
C PHE A 9 32.43 -45.38 5.18
N MET A 10 33.38 -45.99 4.46
CA MET A 10 34.02 -45.34 3.31
C MET A 10 33.08 -45.18 2.11
N THR A 11 32.09 -46.07 1.92
CA THR A 11 31.11 -45.96 0.83
C THR A 11 30.00 -44.95 1.16
N VAL A 12 29.59 -44.83 2.43
CA VAL A 12 28.63 -43.79 2.87
C VAL A 12 29.29 -42.40 2.85
N PHE A 13 30.57 -42.30 3.22
CA PHE A 13 31.31 -41.02 3.16
C PHE A 13 31.61 -40.58 1.71
N LEU A 14 31.83 -41.51 0.78
CA LEU A 14 32.00 -41.16 -0.65
C LEU A 14 30.69 -40.76 -1.33
N ILE A 15 29.54 -41.29 -0.89
CA ILE A 15 28.22 -40.91 -1.41
C ILE A 15 27.77 -39.56 -0.81
N MET A 16 28.14 -39.24 0.44
CA MET A 16 27.95 -37.89 1.01
C MET A 16 28.88 -36.84 0.40
N LEU A 17 30.07 -37.20 -0.08
CA LEU A 17 30.98 -36.26 -0.79
C LEU A 17 30.64 -36.07 -2.29
N LEU A 18 29.65 -36.78 -2.82
CA LEU A 18 29.21 -36.68 -4.23
C LEU A 18 27.85 -35.96 -4.39
N VAL A 19 27.29 -35.40 -3.31
CA VAL A 19 26.03 -34.62 -3.33
C VAL A 19 26.23 -33.15 -2.94
N THR A 20 27.44 -32.71 -2.59
CA THR A 20 27.73 -31.30 -2.26
C THR A 20 28.78 -30.70 -3.18
N THR A 21 28.49 -30.71 -4.47
CA THR A 21 28.91 -29.63 -5.36
C THR A 21 27.68 -29.27 -6.18
N ALA A 22 26.68 -28.65 -5.54
CA ALA A 22 25.90 -27.68 -6.28
C ALA A 22 26.91 -26.69 -6.87
N PRO A 23 26.86 -26.36 -8.17
CA PRO A 23 27.59 -25.19 -8.61
C PRO A 23 27.15 -24.06 -7.68
N VAL A 24 28.11 -23.36 -7.09
CA VAL A 24 27.88 -21.98 -6.71
C VAL A 24 27.54 -21.33 -8.04
N THR A 25 26.24 -21.26 -8.34
CA THR A 25 25.69 -20.26 -9.23
C THR A 25 26.05 -18.96 -8.54
N THR A 26 27.22 -18.46 -8.91
CA THR A 26 27.39 -17.02 -9.09
C THR A 26 26.09 -16.55 -9.75
N SER A 27 25.41 -15.58 -9.14
CA SER A 27 24.35 -14.84 -9.82
C SER A 27 24.95 -14.41 -11.15
N ALA A 28 24.65 -15.16 -12.20
CA ALA A 28 24.89 -14.71 -13.55
C ALA A 28 23.89 -13.56 -13.66
N GLY A 29 24.41 -12.34 -13.54
CA GLY A 29 23.63 -11.12 -13.73
C GLY A 29 22.73 -11.32 -14.94
N TYR A 30 21.45 -11.09 -14.73
CA TYR A 30 20.45 -11.18 -15.77
C TYR A 30 20.91 -10.31 -16.95
N PRO A 31 20.71 -10.73 -18.22
CA PRO A 31 20.99 -9.84 -19.33
C PRO A 31 20.00 -8.66 -19.23
N GLU A 32 20.47 -7.56 -18.64
CA GLU A 32 19.80 -6.27 -18.65
C GLU A 32 19.60 -5.82 -20.10
N ASP A 33 18.42 -5.27 -20.43
CA ASP A 33 18.25 -4.55 -21.68
C ASP A 33 19.21 -3.35 -21.64
N PRO A 34 20.24 -3.27 -22.50
CA PRO A 34 21.24 -2.21 -22.46
C PRO A 34 20.65 -0.82 -22.75
N ARG A 35 19.37 -0.73 -23.12
CA ARG A 35 18.61 0.51 -23.30
C ARG A 35 17.96 1.00 -21.99
N GLN A 36 17.72 0.13 -21.01
CA GLN A 36 17.20 0.51 -19.70
C GLN A 36 18.32 1.18 -18.88
N ASN A 37 18.30 2.51 -18.87
CA ASN A 37 19.13 3.31 -17.97
C ASN A 37 18.27 3.83 -16.81
N PRO A 38 18.69 3.68 -15.55
CA PRO A 38 17.88 4.11 -14.41
C PRO A 38 17.96 5.61 -14.13
N THR A 39 18.82 6.36 -14.82
CA THR A 39 18.97 7.80 -14.62
C THR A 39 19.27 8.53 -15.93
N ALA A 40 18.71 9.72 -16.09
CA ALA A 40 18.98 10.62 -17.20
C ALA A 40 18.88 12.09 -16.74
N VAL A 41 19.50 13.02 -17.47
CA VAL A 41 19.48 14.47 -17.16
C VAL A 41 19.40 15.26 -18.47
N GLY A 42 18.55 16.28 -18.54
CA GLY A 42 18.36 17.18 -19.69
C GLY A 42 17.56 18.44 -19.31
N ASP A 43 17.38 19.36 -20.26
CA ASP A 43 16.71 20.67 -20.03
C ASP A 43 15.45 20.93 -20.87
N GLY A 44 15.08 19.99 -21.76
CA GLY A 44 13.92 20.03 -22.64
C GLY A 44 12.75 19.14 -22.18
N GLY A 45 13.00 18.21 -21.26
CA GLY A 45 11.99 17.32 -20.71
C GLY A 45 12.62 16.07 -20.10
N ALA A 46 11.89 15.39 -19.23
CA ALA A 46 12.38 14.24 -18.50
C ALA A 46 11.27 13.22 -18.25
N VAL A 47 11.61 11.93 -18.32
CA VAL A 47 10.67 10.81 -18.23
C VAL A 47 11.30 9.71 -17.36
N ALA A 48 10.52 9.17 -16.43
CA ALA A 48 10.85 7.96 -15.68
C ALA A 48 9.67 6.98 -15.70
N THR A 49 9.91 5.73 -16.10
CA THR A 49 8.90 4.65 -16.17
C THR A 49 9.51 3.31 -15.74
N GLU A 50 8.71 2.26 -15.67
CA GLU A 50 9.18 0.89 -15.36
C GLU A 50 9.69 0.12 -16.57
N HIS A 51 9.54 0.64 -17.80
CA HIS A 51 9.95 -0.07 -19.01
C HIS A 51 10.40 0.86 -20.13
N VAL A 52 11.47 0.49 -20.82
CA VAL A 52 12.11 1.33 -21.83
C VAL A 52 11.16 1.76 -22.96
N GLU A 53 10.26 0.91 -23.42
CA GLU A 53 9.32 1.28 -24.49
C GLU A 53 8.31 2.34 -24.06
N ALA A 54 7.99 2.42 -22.76
CA ALA A 54 7.15 3.50 -22.25
C ALA A 54 7.92 4.81 -22.14
N SER A 55 9.20 4.75 -21.73
CA SER A 55 10.06 5.94 -21.76
C SER A 55 10.30 6.43 -23.19
N ASN A 56 10.45 5.52 -24.16
CA ASN A 56 10.54 5.85 -25.58
C ASN A 56 9.27 6.56 -26.07
N ALA A 57 8.09 5.98 -25.80
CA ALA A 57 6.80 6.55 -26.19
C ALA A 57 6.62 7.99 -25.68
N ALA A 58 6.88 8.22 -24.39
CA ALA A 58 6.79 9.56 -23.81
C ALA A 58 7.84 10.53 -24.39
N THR A 59 9.06 10.05 -24.57
CA THR A 59 10.16 10.86 -25.13
C THR A 59 9.88 11.27 -26.57
N GLU A 60 9.27 10.39 -27.37
CA GLU A 60 8.85 10.70 -28.73
C GLU A 60 7.79 11.80 -28.74
N ILE A 61 6.78 11.72 -27.86
CA ILE A 61 5.77 12.77 -27.72
C ILE A 61 6.39 14.12 -27.33
N LEU A 62 7.28 14.14 -26.33
CA LEU A 62 7.98 15.38 -25.94
C LEU A 62 8.83 15.95 -27.10
N LYS A 63 9.52 15.09 -27.86
CA LYS A 63 10.30 15.52 -29.03
C LYS A 63 9.44 16.10 -30.13
N ASN A 64 8.21 15.61 -30.28
CA ASN A 64 7.26 16.10 -31.29
C ASN A 64 6.46 17.33 -30.80
N GLY A 65 6.89 17.96 -29.70
CA GLY A 65 6.29 19.19 -29.17
C GLY A 65 5.10 18.98 -28.23
N GLY A 66 4.83 17.75 -27.80
CA GLY A 66 3.81 17.45 -26.80
C GLY A 66 4.26 17.85 -25.40
N ASN A 67 3.30 18.10 -24.51
CA ASN A 67 3.56 18.51 -23.13
C ASN A 67 3.65 17.30 -22.18
N ALA A 68 3.86 17.55 -20.88
CA ALA A 68 4.00 16.50 -19.87
C ALA A 68 2.76 15.60 -19.75
N VAL A 69 1.56 16.12 -20.00
CA VAL A 69 0.29 15.37 -19.97
C VAL A 69 0.20 14.43 -21.17
N ASP A 70 0.49 14.94 -22.38
CA ASP A 70 0.51 14.14 -23.60
C ASP A 70 1.48 12.95 -23.46
N ALA A 71 2.70 13.23 -23.01
CA ALA A 71 3.74 12.23 -22.83
C ALA A 71 3.43 11.24 -21.69
N ALA A 72 2.75 11.67 -20.62
CA ALA A 72 2.30 10.78 -19.55
C ALA A 72 1.23 9.78 -20.03
N VAL A 73 0.30 10.21 -20.89
CA VAL A 73 -0.71 9.31 -21.49
C VAL A 73 -0.03 8.29 -22.41
N ALA A 74 0.89 8.72 -23.27
CA ALA A 74 1.66 7.82 -24.14
C ALA A 74 2.46 6.78 -23.34
N ALA A 75 3.15 7.22 -22.27
CA ALA A 75 3.84 6.33 -21.34
C ALA A 75 2.88 5.31 -20.72
N ALA A 76 1.72 5.77 -20.22
CA ALA A 76 0.74 4.94 -19.55
C ALA A 76 0.11 3.89 -20.48
N ALA A 77 -0.12 4.24 -21.76
CA ALA A 77 -0.62 3.34 -22.79
C ALA A 77 0.42 2.27 -23.16
N ALA A 78 1.68 2.68 -23.36
CA ALA A 78 2.79 1.76 -23.65
C ALA A 78 3.07 0.80 -22.48
N GLN A 79 3.04 1.27 -21.23
CA GLN A 79 3.13 0.37 -20.06
C GLN A 79 1.92 -0.58 -19.97
N GLY A 80 0.75 -0.21 -20.49
CA GLY A 80 -0.38 -1.13 -20.62
C GLY A 80 -0.08 -2.34 -21.52
N VAL A 81 0.87 -2.20 -22.45
CA VAL A 81 1.36 -3.28 -23.32
C VAL A 81 2.48 -4.07 -22.64
N THR A 82 3.46 -3.39 -22.04
CA THR A 82 4.72 -3.99 -21.55
C THR A 82 4.69 -4.44 -20.09
N ARG A 83 3.75 -3.90 -19.30
CA ARG A 83 3.47 -4.24 -17.89
C ARG A 83 1.98 -4.58 -17.70
N PRO A 84 1.40 -5.49 -18.53
CA PRO A 84 -0.04 -5.71 -18.59
C PRO A 84 -0.62 -6.29 -17.30
N PHE A 85 0.22 -6.91 -16.46
CA PHE A 85 -0.19 -7.54 -15.22
C PHE A 85 -0.33 -6.58 -14.04
N SER A 86 0.09 -5.32 -14.20
CA SER A 86 0.24 -4.38 -13.09
C SER A 86 -0.59 -3.12 -13.31
N GLY A 87 -0.71 -2.64 -14.56
CA GLY A 87 -1.62 -1.57 -14.93
C GLY A 87 -1.99 -1.60 -16.42
N GLY A 88 -3.20 -1.16 -16.75
CA GLY A 88 -3.74 -1.19 -18.11
C GLY A 88 -5.08 -0.45 -18.21
N ILE A 89 -5.66 -0.39 -19.41
CA ILE A 89 -6.96 0.29 -19.64
C ILE A 89 -8.13 -0.37 -18.92
N GLY A 90 -8.02 -1.63 -18.50
CA GLY A 90 -9.00 -2.31 -17.65
C GLY A 90 -8.91 -1.98 -16.15
N GLY A 91 -8.12 -0.97 -15.77
CA GLY A 91 -7.88 -0.56 -14.38
C GLY A 91 -8.22 0.91 -14.11
N GLY A 92 -7.59 1.45 -13.06
CA GLY A 92 -7.78 2.84 -12.62
C GLY A 92 -6.54 3.37 -11.88
N GLY A 93 -6.56 4.63 -11.46
CA GLY A 93 -5.38 5.29 -10.90
C GLY A 93 -5.62 6.73 -10.45
N PHE A 94 -4.51 7.42 -10.21
CA PHE A 94 -4.49 8.86 -9.90
C PHE A 94 -3.41 9.54 -10.70
N MET A 95 -3.76 10.61 -11.42
CA MET A 95 -2.79 11.47 -12.10
C MET A 95 -2.65 12.76 -11.30
N ASN A 96 -1.45 13.03 -10.76
CA ASN A 96 -1.11 14.28 -10.10
C ASN A 96 -0.40 15.18 -11.11
N ILE A 97 -1.06 16.26 -11.52
CA ILE A 97 -0.60 17.19 -12.55
C ILE A 97 -0.25 18.51 -11.87
N TYR A 98 0.99 18.95 -12.01
CA TYR A 98 1.43 20.30 -11.69
C TYR A 98 1.51 21.13 -12.97
N LEU A 99 0.75 22.21 -13.02
CA LEU A 99 0.72 23.16 -14.12
C LEU A 99 1.58 24.38 -13.75
N ALA A 100 2.71 24.55 -14.43
CA ALA A 100 3.69 25.56 -14.06
C ALA A 100 3.20 27.00 -14.27
N GLU A 101 2.44 27.24 -15.34
CA GLU A 101 1.87 28.57 -15.60
C GLU A 101 0.85 29.02 -14.53
N GLU A 102 0.17 28.05 -13.93
CA GLU A 102 -0.85 28.30 -12.90
C GLU A 102 -0.31 28.25 -11.47
N ASP A 103 0.91 27.73 -11.27
CA ASP A 103 1.47 27.41 -9.95
C ASP A 103 0.48 26.57 -9.13
N ARG A 104 0.01 25.47 -9.73
CA ARG A 104 -1.11 24.68 -9.20
C ARG A 104 -0.94 23.19 -9.48
N SER A 105 -1.18 22.38 -8.46
CA SER A 105 -1.37 20.93 -8.59
C SER A 105 -2.86 20.56 -8.57
N LEU A 106 -3.23 19.53 -9.34
CA LEU A 106 -4.57 18.93 -9.35
C LEU A 106 -4.47 17.39 -9.47
N ILE A 107 -5.52 16.70 -9.02
CA ILE A 107 -5.63 15.24 -9.08
C ILE A 107 -6.78 14.84 -10.00
N LEU A 108 -6.48 14.03 -11.03
CA LEU A 108 -7.49 13.26 -11.76
C LEU A 108 -7.64 11.87 -11.14
N ASP A 109 -8.68 11.72 -10.33
CA ASP A 109 -9.07 10.47 -9.67
C ASP A 109 -9.96 9.65 -10.60
N HIS A 110 -9.37 8.57 -11.10
CA HIS A 110 -10.02 7.60 -11.97
C HIS A 110 -9.81 6.19 -11.44
N VAL A 111 -9.85 6.02 -10.10
CA VAL A 111 -9.87 4.67 -9.52
C VAL A 111 -11.14 3.94 -9.88
N THR A 112 -11.08 2.62 -9.79
CA THR A 112 -12.24 1.78 -10.11
C THR A 112 -13.35 1.96 -9.08
N GLU A 113 -14.58 1.77 -9.55
CA GLU A 113 -15.80 1.94 -8.76
C GLU A 113 -16.65 0.66 -8.83
N THR A 114 -17.36 0.31 -7.76
CA THR A 114 -18.27 -0.85 -7.78
C THR A 114 -19.53 -0.55 -8.58
N SER A 115 -20.06 -1.55 -9.28
CA SER A 115 -21.38 -1.45 -9.92
C SER A 115 -22.50 -1.26 -8.89
N GLU A 116 -23.66 -0.77 -9.35
CA GLU A 116 -24.88 -0.61 -8.56
C GLU A 116 -25.38 -1.93 -7.95
N ASN A 117 -24.99 -3.07 -8.52
CA ASN A 117 -25.38 -4.40 -8.07
C ASN A 117 -24.36 -5.06 -7.11
N PHE A 118 -23.28 -4.37 -6.76
CA PHE A 118 -22.28 -4.90 -5.84
C PHE A 118 -22.65 -4.61 -4.38
N GLY A 119 -22.49 -5.59 -3.49
CA GLY A 119 -22.82 -5.40 -2.08
C GLY A 119 -22.38 -6.57 -1.19
N PRO A 120 -22.85 -6.62 0.06
CA PRO A 120 -22.41 -7.61 1.06
C PRO A 120 -22.61 -9.07 0.62
N ASP A 121 -23.63 -9.34 -0.19
CA ASP A 121 -23.94 -10.69 -0.66
C ASP A 121 -23.20 -11.09 -1.95
N SER A 122 -22.42 -10.19 -2.57
CA SER A 122 -21.76 -10.43 -3.87
C SER A 122 -20.86 -11.65 -3.90
N PHE A 123 -20.23 -12.00 -2.77
CA PHE A 123 -19.36 -13.19 -2.65
C PHE A 123 -19.93 -14.27 -1.75
N ILE A 124 -21.23 -14.26 -1.47
CA ILE A 124 -21.88 -15.32 -0.73
C ILE A 124 -22.48 -16.33 -1.70
N ASN A 125 -22.12 -17.60 -1.53
CA ASN A 125 -22.74 -18.67 -2.28
C ASN A 125 -24.20 -18.84 -1.82
N SER A 126 -25.15 -18.56 -2.70
CA SER A 126 -26.59 -18.61 -2.36
C SER A 126 -27.12 -20.00 -1.98
N GLU A 127 -26.42 -21.09 -2.33
CA GLU A 127 -26.80 -22.46 -1.98
C GLU A 127 -26.25 -22.88 -0.60
N THR A 128 -25.02 -22.50 -0.27
CA THR A 128 -24.34 -22.91 0.98
C THR A 128 -24.43 -21.86 2.08
N GLY A 129 -24.60 -20.59 1.72
CA GLY A 129 -24.49 -19.44 2.62
C GLY A 129 -23.05 -19.11 3.03
N GLU A 130 -22.05 -19.74 2.41
CA GLU A 130 -20.64 -19.57 2.73
C GLU A 130 -19.97 -18.54 1.80
N LEU A 131 -18.95 -17.86 2.32
CA LEU A 131 -18.10 -16.95 1.57
C LEU A 131 -17.24 -17.72 0.56
N TYR A 132 -17.20 -17.26 -0.69
CA TYR A 132 -16.29 -17.83 -1.69
C TYR A 132 -14.81 -17.63 -1.30
N PRO A 133 -13.93 -18.63 -1.55
CA PRO A 133 -12.49 -18.49 -1.29
C PRO A 133 -11.88 -17.29 -2.01
N ALA A 134 -10.86 -16.66 -1.42
CA ALA A 134 -10.17 -15.51 -2.00
C ALA A 134 -9.65 -15.76 -3.42
N SER A 135 -9.17 -16.99 -3.69
CA SER A 135 -8.69 -17.42 -5.01
C SER A 135 -9.80 -17.53 -6.07
N VAL A 136 -11.06 -17.71 -5.67
CA VAL A 136 -12.24 -17.65 -6.55
C VAL A 136 -12.67 -16.20 -6.73
N ARG A 137 -12.85 -15.46 -5.62
CA ARG A 137 -13.25 -14.04 -5.64
C ARG A 137 -12.36 -13.21 -6.57
N SER A 138 -11.04 -13.32 -6.38
CA SER A 138 -10.03 -12.56 -7.11
C SER A 138 -9.93 -12.88 -8.60
N SER A 139 -10.47 -14.01 -9.07
CA SER A 139 -10.38 -14.46 -10.46
C SER A 139 -11.77 -14.51 -11.12
N SER A 140 -12.71 -13.67 -10.66
CA SER A 140 -14.12 -13.71 -11.08
C SER A 140 -14.59 -12.36 -11.61
N GLY A 141 -15.60 -12.38 -12.49
CA GLY A 141 -16.23 -11.17 -13.02
C GLY A 141 -16.83 -10.28 -11.92
N MET A 142 -17.35 -10.88 -10.85
CA MET A 142 -17.90 -10.17 -9.69
C MET A 142 -16.91 -9.24 -8.99
N ALA A 143 -15.59 -9.47 -9.09
CA ALA A 143 -14.59 -8.61 -8.47
C ALA A 143 -14.18 -7.39 -9.31
N THR A 144 -14.68 -7.32 -10.55
CA THR A 144 -14.31 -6.27 -11.51
C THR A 144 -14.96 -4.95 -11.11
N GLY A 145 -14.12 -3.94 -10.88
CA GLY A 145 -14.57 -2.55 -10.79
C GLY A 145 -14.65 -1.90 -12.15
N ILE A 146 -15.45 -0.85 -12.28
CA ILE A 146 -15.60 -0.06 -13.50
C ILE A 146 -14.24 0.58 -13.85
N PRO A 147 -13.63 0.29 -15.02
CA PRO A 147 -12.33 0.86 -15.38
C PRO A 147 -12.41 2.36 -15.69
N GLY A 148 -11.46 3.14 -15.17
CA GLY A 148 -11.46 4.61 -15.30
C GLY A 148 -10.36 5.19 -16.19
N ALA A 149 -9.36 4.41 -16.57
CA ALA A 149 -8.14 4.92 -17.22
C ALA A 149 -8.40 5.66 -18.54
N VAL A 150 -9.23 5.12 -19.43
CA VAL A 150 -9.45 5.68 -20.77
C VAL A 150 -10.14 7.04 -20.69
N LYS A 151 -11.18 7.18 -19.85
CA LYS A 151 -11.88 8.46 -19.65
C LYS A 151 -10.95 9.52 -19.06
N ALA A 152 -10.05 9.12 -18.16
CA ALA A 152 -9.09 10.03 -17.55
C ALA A 152 -8.04 10.51 -18.55
N TRP A 153 -7.60 9.66 -19.47
CA TRP A 153 -6.67 10.07 -20.52
C TRP A 153 -7.29 11.07 -21.47
N GLU A 154 -8.51 10.80 -21.96
CA GLU A 154 -9.22 11.74 -22.83
C GLU A 154 -9.43 13.09 -22.13
N GLN A 155 -9.94 13.10 -20.88
CA GLN A 155 -10.12 14.35 -20.13
C GLN A 155 -8.80 15.09 -19.87
N ALA A 156 -7.73 14.38 -19.50
CA ALA A 156 -6.43 15.00 -19.27
C ALA A 156 -5.91 15.70 -20.55
N LEU A 157 -6.07 15.06 -21.71
CA LEU A 157 -5.65 15.64 -23.00
C LEU A 157 -6.53 16.83 -23.39
N GLU A 158 -7.86 16.72 -23.22
CA GLU A 158 -8.79 17.80 -23.55
C GLU A 158 -8.58 19.05 -22.70
N GLU A 159 -8.26 18.88 -21.42
CA GLU A 159 -8.15 19.98 -20.46
C GLU A 159 -6.74 20.54 -20.35
N HIS A 160 -5.72 19.68 -20.47
CA HIS A 160 -4.33 20.01 -20.17
C HIS A 160 -3.31 19.47 -21.19
N GLY A 161 -3.74 18.74 -22.21
CA GLY A 161 -2.88 18.25 -23.29
C GLY A 161 -2.75 19.25 -24.43
N SER A 162 -1.86 18.94 -25.35
CA SER A 162 -1.66 19.67 -26.61
C SER A 162 -1.81 18.78 -27.85
N MET A 163 -1.91 17.46 -27.65
CA MET A 163 -2.03 16.46 -28.70
C MET A 163 -3.36 15.70 -28.62
N SER A 164 -3.77 15.10 -29.74
CA SER A 164 -4.97 14.27 -29.77
C SER A 164 -4.73 12.91 -29.14
N LEU A 165 -5.82 12.22 -28.74
CA LEU A 165 -5.74 10.84 -28.27
C LEU A 165 -5.12 9.91 -29.34
N SER A 166 -5.32 10.20 -30.62
CA SER A 166 -4.70 9.46 -31.72
C SER A 166 -3.18 9.60 -31.74
N ASP A 167 -2.67 10.82 -31.56
CA ASP A 167 -1.23 11.09 -31.58
C ASP A 167 -0.52 10.38 -30.43
N VAL A 168 -1.08 10.49 -29.21
CA VAL A 168 -0.43 9.94 -28.00
C VAL A 168 -0.56 8.42 -27.88
N LEU A 169 -1.55 7.79 -28.51
CA LEU A 169 -1.70 6.32 -28.52
C LEU A 169 -0.84 5.64 -29.60
N GLN A 170 -0.41 6.37 -30.63
CA GLN A 170 0.35 5.80 -31.75
C GLN A 170 1.61 5.02 -31.33
N PRO A 171 2.48 5.52 -30.42
CA PRO A 171 3.64 4.73 -29.97
C PRO A 171 3.25 3.42 -29.28
N ALA A 172 2.16 3.41 -28.51
CA ALA A 172 1.68 2.21 -27.83
C ALA A 172 1.08 1.18 -28.80
N ILE A 173 0.43 1.64 -29.87
CA ILE A 173 -0.04 0.80 -30.98
C ILE A 173 1.15 0.06 -31.61
N GLU A 174 2.22 0.79 -31.92
CA GLU A 174 3.44 0.21 -32.52
C GLU A 174 4.07 -0.83 -31.60
N VAL A 175 4.22 -0.53 -30.31
CA VAL A 175 4.75 -1.49 -29.32
C VAL A 175 3.89 -2.75 -29.24
N ALA A 176 2.56 -2.63 -29.31
CA ALA A 176 1.65 -3.77 -29.28
C ALA A 176 1.72 -4.66 -30.54
N GLU A 177 1.94 -4.07 -31.71
CA GLU A 177 2.05 -4.80 -32.98
C GLU A 177 3.43 -5.42 -33.22
N GLU A 178 4.48 -4.60 -33.06
CA GLU A 178 5.85 -5.01 -33.27
C GLU A 178 6.31 -5.95 -32.16
N GLY A 179 5.83 -5.71 -30.95
CA GLY A 179 6.08 -6.48 -29.76
C GLY A 179 7.34 -6.06 -29.01
N PHE A 180 7.44 -6.49 -27.76
CA PHE A 180 8.57 -6.22 -26.87
C PHE A 180 9.16 -7.54 -26.36
N ALA A 181 10.43 -7.52 -25.95
CA ALA A 181 11.06 -8.70 -25.37
C ALA A 181 10.57 -8.92 -23.92
N ALA A 182 10.12 -10.13 -23.60
CA ALA A 182 9.75 -10.53 -22.24
C ALA A 182 10.97 -10.47 -21.31
N ASP A 183 11.05 -9.43 -20.48
CA ASP A 183 12.11 -9.24 -19.49
C ASP A 183 11.93 -10.15 -18.25
N PRO A 184 12.89 -10.18 -17.32
CA PRO A 184 12.78 -11.00 -16.11
C PRO A 184 11.51 -10.74 -15.28
N ASN A 185 11.02 -9.50 -15.22
CA ASN A 185 9.84 -9.16 -14.43
C ASN A 185 8.57 -9.68 -15.08
N PHE A 186 8.43 -9.50 -16.39
CA PHE A 186 7.32 -10.05 -17.16
C PHE A 186 7.24 -11.58 -16.99
N ILE A 187 8.37 -12.29 -17.08
CA ILE A 187 8.42 -13.74 -16.88
C ILE A 187 8.07 -14.13 -15.45
N ARG A 188 8.56 -13.39 -14.45
CA ARG A 188 8.22 -13.62 -13.04
C ARG A 188 6.73 -13.49 -12.80
N GLU A 189 6.12 -12.37 -13.20
CA GLU A 189 4.69 -12.12 -13.02
C GLU A 189 3.82 -13.14 -13.76
N THR A 190 4.22 -13.51 -14.99
CA THR A 190 3.57 -14.59 -15.74
C THR A 190 3.68 -15.93 -15.01
N SER A 191 4.84 -16.24 -14.45
CA SER A 191 5.08 -17.50 -13.73
C SER A 191 4.30 -17.59 -12.42
N GLU A 192 4.32 -16.53 -11.62
CA GLU A 192 3.58 -16.45 -10.35
C GLU A 192 2.07 -16.54 -10.55
N ASN A 193 1.58 -16.14 -11.74
CA ASN A 193 0.15 -16.11 -12.06
C ASN A 193 -0.27 -17.12 -13.13
N ALA A 194 0.60 -18.05 -13.51
CA ALA A 194 0.31 -18.99 -14.61
C ALA A 194 -0.97 -19.80 -14.37
N ASP A 195 -1.25 -20.19 -13.12
CA ASP A 195 -2.46 -20.91 -12.76
C ASP A 195 -3.74 -20.06 -12.82
N LYS A 196 -3.62 -18.72 -12.71
CA LYS A 196 -4.72 -17.78 -12.96
C LYS A 196 -4.92 -17.59 -14.46
N LEU A 197 -3.84 -17.35 -15.20
CA LEU A 197 -3.87 -17.14 -16.65
C LEU A 197 -4.42 -18.37 -17.39
N ARG A 198 -4.08 -19.59 -16.94
CA ARG A 198 -4.59 -20.85 -17.51
C ARG A 198 -6.09 -21.06 -17.32
N LEU A 199 -6.78 -20.25 -16.51
CA LEU A 199 -8.24 -20.34 -16.37
C LEU A 199 -8.97 -19.80 -17.59
N PHE A 200 -8.36 -18.92 -18.38
CA PHE A 200 -9.04 -18.19 -19.44
C PHE A 200 -8.39 -18.44 -20.81
N GLU A 201 -9.19 -18.77 -21.82
CA GLU A 201 -8.67 -19.02 -23.17
C GLU A 201 -8.02 -17.77 -23.79
N SER A 202 -8.59 -16.59 -23.53
CA SER A 202 -8.05 -15.31 -24.04
C SER A 202 -6.70 -14.96 -23.41
N ALA A 203 -6.53 -15.17 -22.10
CA ALA A 203 -5.26 -14.91 -21.42
C ALA A 203 -4.16 -15.90 -21.84
N LYS A 204 -4.50 -17.19 -21.97
CA LYS A 204 -3.58 -18.23 -22.48
C LYS A 204 -3.05 -17.89 -23.86
N ALA A 205 -3.90 -17.34 -24.74
CA ALA A 205 -3.53 -17.06 -26.12
C ALA A 205 -2.47 -15.95 -26.27
N ILE A 206 -2.38 -15.04 -25.30
CA ILE A 206 -1.47 -13.88 -25.36
C ILE A 206 -0.24 -14.10 -24.48
N TYR A 207 -0.41 -14.60 -23.26
CA TYR A 207 0.65 -14.58 -22.24
C TYR A 207 1.37 -15.91 -22.03
N LEU A 208 0.86 -17.01 -22.60
CA LEU A 208 1.47 -18.34 -22.49
C LEU A 208 1.87 -18.88 -23.87
N ASP A 209 2.80 -19.83 -23.89
CA ASP A 209 3.26 -20.45 -25.13
C ASP A 209 2.19 -21.38 -25.74
N GLU A 210 2.51 -21.98 -26.89
CA GLU A 210 1.60 -22.91 -27.60
C GLU A 210 1.20 -24.15 -26.79
N ASN A 211 1.93 -24.46 -25.71
CA ASN A 211 1.64 -25.56 -24.80
C ASN A 211 0.88 -25.11 -23.54
N GLY A 212 0.62 -23.81 -23.39
CA GLY A 212 0.05 -23.23 -22.18
C GLY A 212 1.06 -23.11 -21.02
N GLU A 213 2.35 -23.01 -21.34
CA GLU A 213 3.44 -22.83 -20.38
C GLU A 213 3.98 -21.40 -20.41
N VAL A 214 4.71 -21.02 -19.36
CA VAL A 214 5.34 -19.69 -19.26
C VAL A 214 6.38 -19.55 -20.40
N PRO A 215 6.36 -18.46 -21.19
CA PRO A 215 7.31 -18.26 -22.27
C PRO A 215 8.76 -18.14 -21.76
N GLU A 216 9.73 -18.38 -22.64
CA GLU A 216 11.13 -18.15 -22.29
C GLU A 216 11.43 -16.64 -22.23
N GLN A 217 12.29 -16.22 -21.30
CA GLN A 217 12.79 -14.84 -21.25
C GLN A 217 13.38 -14.43 -22.61
N GLY A 218 13.06 -13.22 -23.06
CA GLY A 218 13.45 -12.67 -24.36
C GLY A 218 12.52 -13.05 -25.51
N THR A 219 11.46 -13.84 -25.25
CA THR A 219 10.38 -14.05 -26.23
C THR A 219 9.76 -12.71 -26.60
N ILE A 220 9.54 -12.45 -27.90
CA ILE A 220 8.86 -11.23 -28.34
C ILE A 220 7.36 -11.41 -28.13
N MET A 221 6.83 -10.66 -27.17
CA MET A 221 5.41 -10.63 -26.82
C MET A 221 4.71 -9.59 -27.69
N LYS A 222 3.60 -9.98 -28.32
CA LYS A 222 2.77 -9.12 -29.19
C LYS A 222 1.33 -9.16 -28.70
N ASN A 223 0.60 -8.08 -28.93
CA ASN A 223 -0.81 -7.98 -28.58
C ASN A 223 -1.58 -7.20 -29.67
N PRO A 224 -1.78 -7.79 -30.85
CA PRO A 224 -2.47 -7.11 -31.96
C PRO A 224 -3.90 -6.70 -31.61
N ASP A 225 -4.60 -7.47 -30.76
CA ASP A 225 -5.95 -7.13 -30.29
C ASP A 225 -5.95 -5.82 -29.48
N LEU A 226 -4.93 -5.59 -28.65
CA LEU A 226 -4.79 -4.32 -27.92
C LEU A 226 -4.36 -3.18 -28.84
N ALA A 227 -3.55 -3.44 -29.87
CA ALA A 227 -3.22 -2.44 -30.88
C ALA A 227 -4.49 -1.97 -31.62
N ASP A 228 -5.35 -2.90 -32.04
CA ASP A 228 -6.63 -2.58 -32.67
C ASP A 228 -7.57 -1.85 -31.70
N THR A 229 -7.55 -2.23 -30.42
CA THR A 229 -8.30 -1.51 -29.38
C THR A 229 -7.84 -0.06 -29.24
N TYR A 230 -6.53 0.18 -29.21
CA TYR A 230 -5.98 1.54 -29.18
C TYR A 230 -6.29 2.34 -30.45
N ARG A 231 -6.39 1.70 -31.63
CA ARG A 231 -6.87 2.36 -32.85
C ARG A 231 -8.34 2.77 -32.75
N LEU A 232 -9.18 1.90 -32.20
CA LEU A 232 -10.59 2.23 -31.98
C LEU A 232 -10.74 3.41 -31.02
N LEU A 233 -9.93 3.45 -29.95
CA LEU A 233 -9.89 4.60 -29.03
C LEU A 233 -9.36 5.87 -29.73
N ALA A 234 -8.33 5.74 -30.55
CA ALA A 234 -7.80 6.86 -31.35
C ALA A 234 -8.84 7.44 -32.32
N GLU A 235 -9.66 6.59 -32.94
CA GLU A 235 -10.68 7.00 -33.92
C GLU A 235 -11.97 7.54 -33.27
N HIS A 236 -12.40 6.94 -32.16
CA HIS A 236 -13.73 7.16 -31.59
C HIS A 236 -13.73 7.78 -30.19
N GLY A 237 -12.57 8.07 -29.62
CA GLY A 237 -12.45 8.60 -28.26
C GLY A 237 -12.83 7.57 -27.20
N SER A 238 -13.10 8.04 -25.97
CA SER A 238 -13.49 7.17 -24.86
C SER A 238 -14.91 6.62 -24.99
N GLU A 239 -15.79 7.24 -25.78
CA GLU A 239 -17.20 6.84 -25.95
C GLU A 239 -17.33 5.35 -26.33
N ILE A 240 -16.48 4.84 -27.22
CA ILE A 240 -16.51 3.43 -27.64
C ILE A 240 -16.18 2.45 -26.49
N PHE A 241 -15.44 2.90 -25.47
CA PHE A 241 -15.08 2.14 -24.27
C PHE A 241 -16.20 2.06 -23.24
N TYR A 242 -17.06 3.07 -23.15
CA TYR A 242 -18.10 3.18 -22.12
C TYR A 242 -19.52 2.95 -22.65
N GLU A 243 -19.75 3.19 -23.95
CA GLU A 243 -21.07 3.10 -24.60
C GLU A 243 -21.07 2.20 -25.86
N GLY A 244 -19.89 1.91 -26.42
CA GLY A 244 -19.74 1.22 -27.70
C GLY A 244 -19.39 -0.27 -27.63
N GLU A 245 -18.77 -0.78 -28.70
CA GLU A 245 -18.49 -2.22 -28.85
C GLU A 245 -17.47 -2.78 -27.85
N ILE A 246 -16.57 -1.93 -27.33
CA ILE A 246 -15.65 -2.33 -26.25
C ILE A 246 -16.43 -2.46 -24.93
N ALA A 247 -17.37 -1.54 -24.66
CA ALA A 247 -18.23 -1.60 -23.48
C ALA A 247 -19.07 -2.88 -23.46
N GLU A 248 -19.70 -3.22 -24.59
CA GLU A 248 -20.43 -4.48 -24.75
C GLU A 248 -19.55 -5.70 -24.47
N ALA A 249 -18.30 -5.69 -24.94
CA ALA A 249 -17.35 -6.79 -24.74
C ALA A 249 -16.85 -6.90 -23.30
N ILE A 250 -16.67 -5.78 -22.60
CA ILE A 250 -16.38 -5.77 -21.16
C ILE A 250 -17.52 -6.44 -20.40
N ILE A 251 -18.77 -6.03 -20.65
CA ILE A 251 -19.95 -6.60 -19.98
C ILE A 251 -20.11 -8.08 -20.30
N ASP A 252 -19.95 -8.49 -21.57
CA ASP A 252 -20.01 -9.91 -21.94
C ASP A 252 -18.91 -10.72 -21.25
N THR A 253 -17.68 -10.20 -21.18
CA THR A 253 -16.58 -10.87 -20.47
C THR A 253 -16.87 -11.03 -18.97
N ILE A 254 -17.45 -10.01 -18.34
CA ILE A 254 -17.80 -10.04 -16.92
C ILE A 254 -18.94 -11.04 -16.65
N HIS A 255 -19.98 -11.06 -17.49
CA HIS A 255 -21.16 -11.93 -17.32
C HIS A 255 -20.94 -13.35 -17.80
N ASN A 256 -20.12 -13.52 -18.84
CA ASN A 256 -19.78 -14.79 -19.47
C ASN A 256 -18.25 -14.95 -19.52
N PRO A 257 -17.57 -15.14 -18.37
CA PRO A 257 -16.12 -15.28 -18.32
C PRO A 257 -15.57 -16.30 -19.35
N PRO A 258 -14.49 -15.99 -20.10
CA PRO A 258 -13.96 -16.82 -21.19
C PRO A 258 -13.13 -18.00 -20.65
N VAL A 259 -13.76 -18.80 -19.80
CA VAL A 259 -13.14 -19.88 -19.03
C VAL A 259 -12.85 -21.10 -19.91
N VAL A 260 -11.71 -21.74 -19.70
CA VAL A 260 -11.32 -22.98 -20.38
C VAL A 260 -12.29 -24.13 -20.09
N ASP A 261 -12.30 -25.15 -20.96
CA ASP A 261 -13.01 -26.39 -20.68
C ASP A 261 -12.48 -27.05 -19.39
N ASN A 262 -13.36 -27.28 -18.40
CA ASN A 262 -13.05 -27.89 -17.10
C ASN A 262 -11.93 -27.14 -16.31
N PRO A 263 -12.23 -25.93 -15.79
CA PRO A 263 -11.25 -25.11 -15.07
C PRO A 263 -10.82 -25.73 -13.74
N GLN A 264 -9.62 -25.40 -13.28
CA GLN A 264 -9.08 -25.88 -12.00
C GLN A 264 -9.83 -25.34 -10.78
N ARG A 265 -10.56 -24.23 -10.93
CA ARG A 265 -11.40 -23.61 -9.91
C ARG A 265 -12.62 -22.94 -10.53
N GLU A 266 -13.62 -22.67 -9.71
CA GLU A 266 -14.81 -21.91 -10.10
C GLU A 266 -14.45 -20.46 -10.43
N VAL A 267 -15.18 -19.90 -11.39
CA VAL A 267 -15.11 -18.49 -11.80
C VAL A 267 -16.55 -17.98 -11.80
N LEU A 268 -16.82 -16.93 -11.01
CA LEU A 268 -18.15 -16.38 -10.85
C LEU A 268 -18.43 -15.34 -11.94
N PRO A 269 -19.64 -15.33 -12.53
CA PRO A 269 -20.07 -14.22 -13.36
C PRO A 269 -20.22 -12.96 -12.49
N GLY A 270 -19.95 -11.79 -13.07
CA GLY A 270 -20.28 -10.50 -12.46
C GLY A 270 -21.66 -10.02 -12.84
N ASN A 271 -22.02 -8.84 -12.31
CA ASN A 271 -23.36 -8.26 -12.44
C ASN A 271 -23.33 -6.76 -12.81
N MET A 272 -22.18 -6.24 -13.25
CA MET A 272 -22.04 -4.90 -13.83
C MET A 272 -22.91 -4.75 -15.08
N THR A 273 -23.52 -3.61 -15.28
CA THR A 273 -24.43 -3.31 -16.39
C THR A 273 -23.82 -2.27 -17.33
N MET A 274 -24.40 -2.10 -18.52
CA MET A 274 -24.01 -1.00 -19.41
C MET A 274 -24.21 0.36 -18.73
N ASP A 275 -25.33 0.55 -18.03
CA ASP A 275 -25.59 1.78 -17.27
C ASP A 275 -24.46 2.08 -16.25
N ASP A 276 -23.82 1.06 -15.65
CA ASP A 276 -22.68 1.27 -14.74
C ASP A 276 -21.45 1.84 -15.49
N LEU A 277 -21.18 1.38 -16.71
CA LEU A 277 -20.09 1.91 -17.55
C LEU A 277 -20.40 3.34 -18.03
N GLU A 278 -21.61 3.55 -18.55
CA GLU A 278 -22.07 4.85 -19.09
C GLU A 278 -22.00 5.96 -18.01
N ASN A 279 -22.35 5.63 -16.76
CA ASN A 279 -22.42 6.60 -15.67
C ASN A 279 -21.09 6.82 -14.92
N TYR A 280 -20.01 6.13 -15.28
CA TYR A 280 -18.73 6.32 -14.61
C TYR A 280 -18.16 7.72 -14.86
N GLU A 281 -17.67 8.38 -13.82
CA GLU A 281 -17.08 9.71 -13.91
C GLU A 281 -15.64 9.73 -13.37
N VAL A 282 -14.77 10.52 -14.01
CA VAL A 282 -13.47 10.88 -13.44
C VAL A 282 -13.69 12.05 -12.48
N LEU A 283 -13.09 11.99 -11.30
CA LEU A 283 -13.20 13.04 -10.31
C LEU A 283 -11.98 13.96 -10.36
N HIS A 284 -12.25 15.25 -10.43
CA HIS A 284 -11.26 16.31 -10.29
C HIS A 284 -11.17 16.70 -8.82
N LYS A 285 -9.99 16.52 -8.22
CA LYS A 285 -9.78 16.79 -6.79
C LYS A 285 -8.59 17.72 -6.58
N GLU A 286 -8.70 18.56 -5.55
CA GLU A 286 -7.53 19.24 -5.01
C GLU A 286 -6.62 18.20 -4.33
N PRO A 287 -5.29 18.29 -4.50
CA PRO A 287 -4.36 17.41 -3.81
C PRO A 287 -4.42 17.63 -2.29
N THR A 288 -4.05 16.62 -1.52
CA THR A 288 -3.66 16.85 -0.13
C THR A 288 -2.44 17.76 -0.09
N HIS A 289 -2.40 18.68 0.86
CA HIS A 289 -1.30 19.62 1.01
C HIS A 289 -0.81 19.61 2.46
N THR A 290 0.50 19.40 2.63
CA THR A 290 1.20 19.64 3.90
C THR A 290 2.56 20.30 3.63
N THR A 291 3.16 20.87 4.66
CA THR A 291 4.54 21.38 4.60
C THR A 291 5.50 20.43 5.29
N TYR A 292 6.68 20.23 4.74
CA TYR A 292 7.75 19.47 5.40
C TYR A 292 9.12 20.07 5.08
N ARG A 293 9.85 20.48 6.13
CA ARG A 293 11.20 21.08 5.99
C ARG A 293 11.22 22.32 5.08
N GLY A 294 10.13 23.08 5.09
CA GLY A 294 9.97 24.27 4.24
C GLY A 294 9.63 23.98 2.78
N ASN A 295 9.25 22.75 2.43
CA ASN A 295 8.71 22.39 1.12
C ASN A 295 7.21 22.12 1.23
N ASP A 296 6.47 22.38 0.17
CA ASP A 296 5.06 22.01 0.02
C ASP A 296 4.97 20.64 -0.64
N ILE A 297 4.15 19.76 -0.08
CA ILE A 297 3.98 18.38 -0.52
C ILE A 297 2.54 18.17 -0.95
N TYR A 298 2.37 17.84 -2.23
CA TYR A 298 1.09 17.59 -2.87
C TYR A 298 0.94 16.10 -3.19
N SER A 299 -0.11 15.47 -2.65
CA SER A 299 -0.39 14.05 -2.85
C SER A 299 -1.89 13.78 -2.98
N VAL A 300 -2.29 12.53 -3.01
CA VAL A 300 -3.65 12.11 -3.37
C VAL A 300 -4.60 12.16 -2.15
N PRO A 301 -5.77 12.84 -2.25
CA PRO A 301 -6.78 12.84 -1.18
C PRO A 301 -7.48 11.48 -1.02
N PRO A 302 -8.35 11.31 0.00
CA PRO A 302 -9.19 10.14 0.10
C PRO A 302 -9.95 9.85 -1.21
N SER A 303 -10.05 8.58 -1.63
CA SER A 303 -9.81 7.33 -0.89
C SER A 303 -8.37 6.76 -0.98
N SER A 304 -7.34 7.60 -1.05
CA SER A 304 -5.94 7.14 -1.10
C SER A 304 -5.03 7.68 0.01
N SER A 305 -3.73 7.47 -0.12
CA SER A 305 -2.75 7.56 0.97
C SER A 305 -2.06 8.91 1.19
N GLY A 306 -2.43 9.99 0.49
CA GLY A 306 -1.79 11.30 0.69
C GLY A 306 -1.96 11.86 2.10
N VAL A 307 -3.09 11.55 2.75
CA VAL A 307 -3.35 11.89 4.17
C VAL A 307 -2.36 11.15 5.09
N THR A 308 -2.16 9.84 4.90
CA THR A 308 -1.23 9.03 5.70
C THR A 308 0.23 9.46 5.49
N ILE A 309 0.62 9.79 4.25
CA ILE A 309 1.95 10.38 3.99
C ILE A 309 2.11 11.69 4.75
N SER A 310 1.10 12.57 4.68
CA SER A 310 1.13 13.87 5.35
C SER A 310 1.22 13.74 6.87
N GLU A 311 0.46 12.83 7.46
CA GLU A 311 0.50 12.52 8.88
C GLU A 311 1.90 12.07 9.32
N ILE A 312 2.51 11.11 8.62
CA ILE A 312 3.85 10.61 8.96
C ILE A 312 4.90 11.72 8.84
N LEU A 313 4.87 12.51 7.77
CA LEU A 313 5.78 13.64 7.61
C LEU A 313 5.60 14.69 8.70
N ASN A 314 4.36 14.96 9.12
CA ASN A 314 4.08 15.90 10.20
C ASN A 314 4.57 15.40 11.56
N ILE A 315 4.45 14.11 11.85
CA ILE A 315 5.02 13.48 13.04
C ILE A 315 6.55 13.62 12.97
N LEU A 316 7.15 13.24 11.84
CA LEU A 316 8.61 13.27 11.66
C LEU A 316 9.21 14.69 11.64
N GLU A 317 8.43 15.71 11.31
CA GLU A 317 8.91 17.09 11.28
C GLU A 317 9.35 17.57 12.67
N GLY A 318 8.83 16.96 13.74
CA GLY A 318 9.26 17.22 15.11
C GLY A 318 10.69 16.79 15.46
N TYR A 319 11.32 15.96 14.63
CA TYR A 319 12.63 15.37 14.88
C TYR A 319 13.66 15.86 13.87
N ASP A 320 14.92 16.03 14.29
CA ASP A 320 16.03 16.44 13.40
C ASP A 320 16.77 15.22 12.85
N LEU A 321 16.10 14.48 11.96
CA LEU A 321 16.56 13.17 11.45
C LEU A 321 17.97 13.24 10.84
N GLY A 322 18.30 14.31 10.13
CA GLY A 322 19.61 14.48 9.48
C GLY A 322 20.79 14.65 10.44
N ASN A 323 20.54 14.98 11.73
CA ASN A 323 21.58 15.09 12.76
C ASN A 323 21.56 13.93 13.78
N MET A 324 20.68 12.94 13.59
CA MET A 324 20.56 11.76 14.44
C MET A 324 21.46 10.62 13.97
N SER A 325 21.60 9.56 14.78
CA SER A 325 22.14 8.30 14.29
C SER A 325 21.14 7.65 13.32
N GLU A 326 21.63 6.81 12.43
CA GLU A 326 20.80 6.06 11.49
C GLU A 326 19.73 5.24 12.22
N THR A 327 20.12 4.53 13.29
CA THR A 327 19.22 3.77 14.17
C THR A 327 18.10 4.63 14.74
N GLN A 328 18.41 5.82 15.24
CA GLN A 328 17.39 6.70 15.81
C GLN A 328 16.44 7.26 14.74
N ALA A 329 16.98 7.60 13.56
CA ALA A 329 16.17 8.08 12.44
C ALA A 329 15.19 7.00 11.95
N TYR A 330 15.65 5.76 11.81
CA TYR A 330 14.80 4.62 11.48
C TYR A 330 13.82 4.29 12.59
N HIS A 331 14.22 4.39 13.86
CA HIS A 331 13.32 4.20 14.99
C HIS A 331 12.10 5.12 14.90
N TYR A 332 12.30 6.44 14.75
CA TYR A 332 11.20 7.38 14.60
C TYR A 332 10.39 7.16 13.32
N PHE A 333 11.03 6.83 12.20
CA PHE A 333 10.31 6.49 10.96
C PHE A 333 9.38 5.28 11.15
N LEU A 334 9.85 4.22 11.81
CA LEU A 334 9.07 3.01 12.04
C LEU A 334 7.91 3.27 13.00
N GLU A 335 8.13 4.00 14.11
CA GLU A 335 7.07 4.33 15.06
C GLU A 335 6.04 5.29 14.46
N ALA A 336 6.47 6.37 13.79
CA ALA A 336 5.57 7.30 13.12
C ALA A 336 4.70 6.59 12.06
N SER A 337 5.32 5.69 11.28
CA SER A 337 4.59 4.85 10.33
C SER A 337 3.55 3.99 11.05
N ARG A 338 3.92 3.34 12.16
CA ARG A 338 3.01 2.46 12.91
C ARG A 338 1.74 3.19 13.36
N TYR A 339 1.89 4.37 13.97
CA TYR A 339 0.76 5.18 14.43
C TYR A 339 -0.15 5.63 13.27
N ALA A 340 0.42 6.18 12.20
CA ALA A 340 -0.39 6.63 11.05
C ALA A 340 -1.06 5.48 10.28
N PHE A 341 -0.48 4.28 10.27
CA PHE A 341 -1.14 3.10 9.70
C PHE A 341 -2.30 2.60 10.57
N ALA A 342 -2.23 2.78 11.89
CA ALA A 342 -3.38 2.55 12.78
C ALA A 342 -4.53 3.50 12.41
N ASP A 343 -4.23 4.79 12.28
CA ASP A 343 -5.19 5.83 11.90
C ASP A 343 -5.78 5.61 10.51
N ARG A 344 -4.95 5.26 9.53
CA ARG A 344 -5.41 4.87 8.19
C ARG A 344 -6.40 3.71 8.25
N SER A 345 -6.11 2.69 9.05
CA SER A 345 -6.95 1.49 9.13
C SER A 345 -8.32 1.78 9.72
N MET A 346 -8.42 2.75 10.63
CA MET A 346 -9.66 3.18 11.26
C MET A 346 -10.48 4.14 10.40
N TYR A 347 -9.84 5.16 9.82
CA TYR A 347 -10.54 6.32 9.27
C TYR A 347 -10.60 6.37 7.74
N MET A 348 -9.69 5.70 7.03
CA MET A 348 -9.57 5.90 5.59
C MET A 348 -10.63 5.12 4.81
N GLY A 349 -11.37 5.83 3.95
CA GLY A 349 -12.32 5.23 3.02
C GLY A 349 -12.76 6.20 1.94
N ASP A 350 -13.83 5.86 1.22
CA ASP A 350 -14.43 6.70 0.19
C ASP A 350 -15.28 7.83 0.80
N PRO A 351 -14.92 9.11 0.60
CA PRO A 351 -15.68 10.26 1.12
C PRO A 351 -17.14 10.32 0.65
N ALA A 352 -17.50 9.65 -0.43
CA ALA A 352 -18.89 9.55 -0.86
C ALA A 352 -19.76 8.74 0.12
N HIS A 353 -19.13 7.87 0.94
CA HIS A 353 -19.82 6.92 1.83
C HIS A 353 -19.40 7.02 3.29
N THR A 354 -18.26 7.63 3.61
CA THR A 354 -17.74 7.76 4.97
C THR A 354 -17.17 9.15 5.22
N GLU A 355 -17.31 9.64 6.45
CA GLU A 355 -16.62 10.85 6.87
C GLU A 355 -15.15 10.52 7.19
N VAL A 356 -14.23 11.29 6.60
CA VAL A 356 -12.78 11.12 6.81
C VAL A 356 -12.24 12.41 7.45
N PRO A 357 -11.63 12.34 8.66
CA PRO A 357 -11.04 13.49 9.36
C PRO A 357 -9.71 13.89 8.73
N ALA A 358 -9.71 14.18 7.43
CA ALA A 358 -8.50 14.41 6.67
C ALA A 358 -7.73 15.65 7.14
N VAL A 359 -8.42 16.72 7.56
CA VAL A 359 -7.76 17.93 8.07
C VAL A 359 -7.11 17.64 9.42
N GLY A 360 -7.82 16.95 10.31
CA GLY A 360 -7.31 16.56 11.63
C GLY A 360 -6.08 15.65 11.53
N LEU A 361 -6.16 14.60 10.71
CA LEU A 361 -5.05 13.66 10.46
C LEU A 361 -3.81 14.35 9.87
N MET A 362 -4.01 15.36 9.02
CA MET A 362 -2.92 16.13 8.41
C MET A 362 -2.51 17.37 9.22
N SER A 363 -3.04 17.57 10.42
CA SER A 363 -2.71 18.74 11.23
C SER A 363 -1.37 18.59 11.98
N LYS A 364 -0.69 19.71 12.24
CA LYS A 364 0.53 19.71 13.05
C LYS A 364 0.24 19.45 14.53
N GLY A 365 -0.94 19.89 15.01
CA GLY A 365 -1.41 19.65 16.37
C GLY A 365 -1.59 18.16 16.65
N TYR A 366 -2.32 17.45 15.79
CA TYR A 366 -2.52 16.01 15.92
C TYR A 366 -1.21 15.23 15.82
N ALA A 367 -0.36 15.58 14.87
CA ALA A 367 0.97 14.98 14.77
C ALA A 367 1.83 15.21 16.03
N ALA A 368 1.65 16.33 16.73
CA ALA A 368 2.29 16.57 18.02
C ALA A 368 1.70 15.73 19.15
N GLU A 369 0.39 15.46 19.14
CA GLU A 369 -0.26 14.51 20.05
C GLU A 369 0.27 13.08 19.83
N ARG A 370 0.30 12.60 18.58
CA ARG A 370 0.81 11.26 18.26
C ARG A 370 2.27 11.08 18.66
N ARG A 371 3.11 12.12 18.52
CA ARG A 371 4.50 12.10 19.00
C ARG A 371 4.65 11.87 20.49
N GLN A 372 3.67 12.22 21.33
CA GLN A 372 3.75 11.98 22.78
C GLN A 372 3.80 10.49 23.12
N ASN A 373 3.32 9.63 22.21
CA ASN A 373 3.31 8.17 22.37
C ASN A 373 4.59 7.51 21.81
N ILE A 374 5.50 8.28 21.20
CA ILE A 374 6.75 7.75 20.63
C ILE A 374 7.87 7.97 21.65
N SER A 375 8.36 6.88 22.22
CA SER A 375 9.53 6.89 23.11
C SER A 375 10.81 7.15 22.32
N ASP A 376 11.80 7.78 22.94
CA ASP A 376 13.11 7.99 22.31
C ASP A 376 13.98 6.71 22.37
N ASP A 377 13.73 5.84 23.35
CA ASP A 377 14.65 4.75 23.69
C ASP A 377 14.12 3.37 23.28
N PHE A 378 12.78 3.22 23.13
CA PHE A 378 12.14 1.92 22.95
C PHE A 378 11.00 1.95 21.93
N ALA A 379 10.89 0.91 21.12
CA ALA A 379 9.76 0.70 20.24
C ALA A 379 8.51 0.30 21.03
N THR A 380 7.35 0.75 20.57
CA THR A 380 6.06 0.32 21.12
C THR A 380 5.86 -1.18 20.87
N ILE A 381 5.47 -1.95 21.88
CA ILE A 381 5.33 -3.41 21.74
C ILE A 381 3.94 -3.74 21.19
N GLY A 382 3.86 -4.51 20.10
CA GLY A 382 2.59 -4.94 19.52
C GLY A 382 1.98 -3.91 18.56
N GLN A 383 0.70 -4.08 18.24
CA GLN A 383 -0.04 -3.11 17.43
C GLN A 383 -0.34 -1.86 18.26
N VAL A 384 -0.30 -0.70 17.62
CA VAL A 384 -0.73 0.55 18.23
C VAL A 384 -2.17 0.87 17.85
N ALA A 385 -2.90 1.50 18.76
CA ALA A 385 -4.24 2.00 18.51
C ALA A 385 -4.22 3.27 17.64
N PRO A 386 -5.27 3.50 16.84
CA PRO A 386 -5.48 4.81 16.21
C PRO A 386 -5.79 5.87 17.26
N GLY A 387 -5.36 7.10 17.00
CA GLY A 387 -5.69 8.24 17.83
C GLY A 387 -7.03 8.87 17.46
N ASN A 388 -7.35 10.02 18.06
CA ASN A 388 -8.58 10.76 17.81
C ASN A 388 -8.33 12.09 17.07
N PRO A 389 -8.43 12.12 15.73
CA PRO A 389 -8.16 13.34 14.95
C PRO A 389 -9.32 14.35 14.94
N TRP A 390 -10.52 13.98 15.40
CA TRP A 390 -11.73 14.83 15.29
C TRP A 390 -11.62 16.20 15.98
N PRO A 391 -10.98 16.36 17.16
CA PRO A 391 -10.76 17.67 17.74
C PRO A 391 -9.90 18.59 16.86
N TYR A 392 -8.97 18.02 16.09
CA TYR A 392 -8.09 18.74 15.16
C TYR A 392 -8.75 18.97 13.80
N GLU A 393 -9.76 18.18 13.44
CA GLU A 393 -10.63 18.47 12.30
C GLU A 393 -11.42 19.77 12.55
N GLU A 394 -11.88 20.00 13.78
CA GLU A 394 -12.57 21.24 14.17
C GLU A 394 -11.63 22.45 14.31
N ASP A 395 -10.42 22.22 14.83
CA ASP A 395 -9.38 23.24 15.02
C ASP A 395 -7.99 22.67 14.68
N PRO A 396 -7.50 22.82 13.43
CA PRO A 396 -6.22 22.26 13.01
C PRO A 396 -5.00 22.86 13.71
N ASP A 397 -5.18 24.04 14.31
CA ASP A 397 -4.16 24.74 15.10
C ASP A 397 -4.25 24.42 16.60
N LYS A 398 -5.13 23.47 17.00
CA LYS A 398 -5.24 23.02 18.38
C LYS A 398 -3.88 22.52 18.88
N GLU A 399 -3.42 23.08 19.98
CA GLU A 399 -2.23 22.57 20.68
C GLU A 399 -2.58 21.23 21.34
N PRO A 400 -1.67 20.24 21.28
CA PRO A 400 -1.91 18.95 21.89
C PRO A 400 -2.08 19.12 23.40
N GLU A 401 -3.04 18.39 23.96
CA GLU A 401 -3.18 18.33 25.41
C GLU A 401 -1.97 17.54 25.96
N PRO A 402 -1.38 17.95 27.09
CA PRO A 402 -0.31 17.17 27.71
C PRO A 402 -0.85 15.79 28.08
N PRO A 403 0.02 14.76 28.08
CA PRO A 403 -0.42 13.41 28.39
C PRO A 403 -1.13 13.37 29.71
N GLU A 404 -2.15 12.56 29.63
CA GLU A 404 -3.07 12.09 30.59
C GLU A 404 -2.52 11.14 31.79
N ASP A 405 -1.58 11.43 32.72
CA ASP A 405 -0.92 10.60 33.82
C ASP A 405 -1.39 10.71 35.33
N ASP A 406 -2.38 9.93 35.75
CA ASP A 406 -2.81 9.87 37.16
C ASP A 406 -1.91 8.96 38.02
N GLY A 407 -0.74 8.57 37.50
CA GLY A 407 0.14 7.56 38.09
C GLY A 407 -0.40 6.13 37.95
N VAL A 408 -1.53 5.93 37.27
CA VAL A 408 -2.12 4.61 37.02
C VAL A 408 -1.73 4.17 35.63
N ALA A 409 -0.80 3.21 35.55
CA ALA A 409 -0.35 2.65 34.28
C ALA A 409 -1.34 1.64 33.68
N PHE A 410 -2.21 1.07 34.51
CA PHE A 410 -3.27 0.16 34.10
C PHE A 410 -4.36 0.09 35.17
N HIS A 411 -5.64 0.12 34.79
CA HIS A 411 -6.75 -0.16 35.68
C HIS A 411 -7.89 -0.85 34.94
N HIS A 412 -8.50 -1.85 35.58
CA HIS A 412 -9.69 -2.51 35.09
C HIS A 412 -10.57 -3.04 36.23
N ASP A 413 -11.88 -2.77 36.18
CA ASP A 413 -12.87 -3.04 37.24
C ASP A 413 -13.91 -4.13 36.87
N PHE A 414 -13.75 -4.77 35.71
CA PHE A 414 -14.57 -5.90 35.23
C PHE A 414 -16.10 -5.68 35.28
N GLU A 415 -16.57 -4.44 35.25
CA GLU A 415 -18.00 -4.14 35.10
C GLU A 415 -18.47 -4.51 33.68
N GLY A 416 -19.55 -5.27 33.56
CA GLY A 416 -20.03 -5.76 32.26
C GLY A 416 -21.22 -6.69 32.35
N ASN A 417 -21.79 -7.08 31.22
CA ASN A 417 -22.93 -8.00 31.19
C ASN A 417 -22.47 -9.46 31.35
N ASP A 418 -23.32 -10.27 31.98
CA ASP A 418 -23.11 -11.71 32.11
C ASP A 418 -22.85 -12.39 30.76
N GLY A 419 -21.72 -13.08 30.65
CA GLY A 419 -21.29 -13.83 29.47
C GLY A 419 -20.43 -13.04 28.48
N GLU A 420 -20.20 -11.75 28.70
CA GLU A 420 -19.21 -10.96 27.93
C GLU A 420 -17.81 -11.54 28.15
N GLN A 421 -16.96 -11.52 27.12
CA GLN A 421 -15.56 -11.94 27.24
C GLN A 421 -14.74 -10.79 27.83
N TRP A 422 -13.62 -11.10 28.48
CA TRP A 422 -12.67 -10.05 28.89
C TRP A 422 -12.19 -9.29 27.66
N ASP A 423 -12.06 -7.98 27.81
CA ASP A 423 -11.70 -7.07 26.71
C ASP A 423 -10.24 -7.31 26.26
N PRO A 424 -10.01 -7.82 25.03
CA PRO A 424 -8.65 -8.07 24.54
C PRO A 424 -7.89 -6.78 24.21
N ILE A 425 -8.54 -5.61 24.21
CA ILE A 425 -7.89 -4.29 24.09
C ILE A 425 -7.26 -3.92 25.43
N VAL A 426 -7.95 -4.21 26.53
CA VAL A 426 -7.44 -3.97 27.90
C VAL A 426 -6.26 -4.91 28.21
N PHE A 427 -6.24 -6.10 27.63
CA PHE A 427 -5.21 -7.09 27.88
C PHE A 427 -4.50 -7.50 26.59
N ALA A 428 -3.30 -6.95 26.36
CA ALA A 428 -2.41 -7.23 25.22
C ALA A 428 -2.15 -8.73 24.93
N ASP A 429 -2.35 -9.62 25.91
CA ASP A 429 -2.40 -11.07 25.69
C ASP A 429 -3.39 -11.72 26.67
N LEU A 430 -4.39 -12.43 26.12
CA LEU A 430 -5.28 -13.34 26.83
C LEU A 430 -5.09 -14.74 26.27
N HIS A 431 -4.17 -15.49 26.86
CA HIS A 431 -3.82 -16.82 26.37
C HIS A 431 -4.48 -17.92 27.20
N SER A 432 -4.95 -18.95 26.49
CA SER A 432 -5.56 -20.15 27.08
C SER A 432 -4.87 -21.39 26.57
N TRP A 433 -4.46 -22.26 27.50
CA TRP A 433 -3.90 -23.56 27.16
C TRP A 433 -4.49 -24.69 28.02
N PRO A 434 -4.81 -25.87 27.43
CA PRO A 434 -4.94 -26.13 25.98
C PRO A 434 -5.98 -25.20 25.31
N GLY A 435 -6.13 -25.24 23.98
CA GLY A 435 -7.09 -24.34 23.31
C GLY A 435 -8.55 -24.58 23.72
N THR A 436 -9.38 -23.54 23.67
CA THR A 436 -10.83 -23.61 23.96
C THR A 436 -11.54 -24.66 23.09
N PRO A 437 -12.41 -25.52 23.64
CA PRO A 437 -13.10 -25.39 24.93
C PRO A 437 -12.40 -26.09 26.12
N LEU A 438 -11.10 -26.42 26.00
CA LEU A 438 -10.33 -27.13 27.04
C LEU A 438 -9.15 -26.27 27.49
N GLY A 439 -9.24 -25.50 28.57
CA GLY A 439 -8.15 -24.62 29.02
C GLY A 439 -8.59 -23.61 30.06
N ALA A 440 -8.39 -22.32 29.77
CA ALA A 440 -8.93 -21.18 30.48
C ALA A 440 -10.02 -20.48 29.64
N ASP A 441 -11.12 -20.07 30.28
CA ASP A 441 -12.15 -19.17 29.72
C ASP A 441 -12.16 -17.88 30.53
N PHE A 442 -12.23 -16.73 29.85
CA PHE A 442 -12.18 -15.39 30.44
C PHE A 442 -13.50 -14.67 30.18
N SER A 443 -14.36 -14.58 31.17
CA SER A 443 -15.71 -14.01 31.01
C SER A 443 -16.11 -13.10 32.16
N ILE A 444 -17.09 -12.23 31.92
CA ILE A 444 -17.73 -11.40 32.94
C ILE A 444 -18.98 -12.12 33.44
N GLN A 445 -19.14 -12.20 34.76
CA GLN A 445 -20.34 -12.73 35.40
C GLN A 445 -20.56 -12.01 36.73
N ASP A 446 -21.79 -11.51 36.93
CA ASP A 446 -22.19 -10.73 38.11
C ASP A 446 -21.31 -9.48 38.34
N ASN A 447 -20.91 -8.78 37.26
CA ASN A 447 -19.94 -7.66 37.28
C ASN A 447 -18.57 -8.06 37.89
N THR A 448 -18.10 -9.28 37.61
CA THR A 448 -16.79 -9.75 38.04
C THR A 448 -16.11 -10.50 36.91
N GLY A 449 -14.80 -10.32 36.77
CA GLY A 449 -14.00 -11.05 35.80
C GLY A 449 -13.75 -12.47 36.29
N GLN A 450 -14.31 -13.47 35.64
CA GLN A 450 -14.10 -14.88 35.95
C GLN A 450 -13.10 -15.51 34.99
N VAL A 451 -12.13 -16.22 35.56
CA VAL A 451 -11.29 -17.14 34.82
C VAL A 451 -11.62 -18.55 35.22
N VAL A 452 -12.23 -19.30 34.30
CA VAL A 452 -12.62 -20.70 34.50
C VAL A 452 -11.52 -21.59 33.92
N LEU A 453 -10.85 -22.34 34.77
CA LEU A 453 -9.81 -23.30 34.41
C LEU A 453 -10.36 -24.71 34.40
N ASP A 454 -10.13 -25.45 33.33
CA ASP A 454 -10.48 -26.86 33.24
C ASP A 454 -9.61 -27.76 34.13
N GLU A 455 -10.07 -29.00 34.32
CA GLU A 455 -9.29 -30.05 34.98
C GLU A 455 -8.07 -30.45 34.13
N ARG A 456 -6.99 -30.84 34.80
CA ARG A 456 -5.79 -31.34 34.16
C ARG A 456 -6.06 -32.65 33.41
N GLN A 457 -5.77 -32.64 32.11
CA GLN A 457 -6.01 -33.79 31.23
C GLN A 457 -4.89 -34.84 31.31
N PRO A 458 -5.20 -36.16 31.23
CA PRO A 458 -4.18 -37.20 31.16
C PRO A 458 -3.39 -37.17 29.84
N GLY A 459 -2.14 -36.71 29.88
CA GLY A 459 -1.20 -36.72 28.73
C GLY A 459 -1.05 -35.38 28.01
N ASN A 460 -1.92 -34.41 28.31
CA ASN A 460 -1.77 -33.00 27.94
C ASN A 460 -1.45 -32.18 29.21
N GLY A 461 -0.82 -31.01 29.07
CA GLY A 461 -0.40 -30.18 30.20
C GLY A 461 -1.55 -29.72 31.08
N SER A 462 -1.23 -29.14 32.25
CA SER A 462 -2.19 -28.44 33.11
C SER A 462 -2.90 -27.33 32.34
N ALA A 463 -4.17 -27.07 32.67
CA ALA A 463 -4.89 -25.92 32.14
C ALA A 463 -4.33 -24.63 32.76
N TYR A 464 -4.02 -23.63 31.94
CA TYR A 464 -3.59 -22.33 32.43
C TYR A 464 -4.11 -21.18 31.55
N GLY A 465 -4.31 -20.04 32.21
CA GLY A 465 -4.61 -18.76 31.58
C GLY A 465 -3.45 -17.80 31.79
N LEU A 466 -3.08 -17.05 30.75
CA LEU A 466 -2.10 -15.96 30.82
C LEU A 466 -2.80 -14.65 30.49
N ILE A 467 -2.48 -13.61 31.23
CA ILE A 467 -3.03 -12.27 31.11
C ILE A 467 -1.86 -11.30 31.09
N THR A 468 -1.75 -10.51 30.04
CA THR A 468 -0.82 -9.38 29.95
C THR A 468 -1.63 -8.10 29.84
N PRO A 469 -1.70 -7.26 30.89
CA PRO A 469 -2.29 -5.93 30.80
C PRO A 469 -1.63 -5.11 29.69
N ASP A 470 -2.43 -4.36 28.92
CA ASP A 470 -1.90 -3.41 27.95
C ASP A 470 -1.44 -2.14 28.68
N MET A 471 -0.12 -2.00 28.81
CA MET A 471 0.51 -0.92 29.57
C MET A 471 1.96 -0.72 29.12
N SER A 472 2.47 0.51 29.29
CA SER A 472 3.88 0.81 29.11
C SER A 472 4.76 0.06 30.11
N ALA A 473 6.01 -0.21 29.75
CA ALA A 473 6.98 -0.83 30.66
C ALA A 473 7.26 0.11 31.85
N LEU A 474 7.36 -0.46 33.06
CA LEU A 474 7.59 0.30 34.29
C LEU A 474 8.86 -0.15 34.99
N ASN A 475 9.70 0.81 35.36
CA ASN A 475 10.89 0.57 36.16
C ASN A 475 10.58 0.44 37.65
N GLU A 476 9.54 1.12 38.13
CA GLU A 476 9.03 0.97 39.49
C GLU A 476 7.51 0.89 39.43
N SER A 477 6.92 -0.11 40.08
CA SER A 477 5.47 -0.31 39.99
C SER A 477 4.86 -0.92 41.23
N GLU A 478 3.56 -0.65 41.39
CA GLU A 478 2.71 -1.28 42.39
C GLU A 478 1.53 -1.94 41.69
N LEU A 479 1.47 -3.27 41.78
CA LEU A 479 0.29 -4.06 41.39
C LEU A 479 -0.63 -4.22 42.60
N LEU A 480 -1.90 -3.90 42.42
CA LEU A 480 -2.97 -4.16 43.39
C LEU A 480 -4.10 -4.92 42.70
N VAL A 481 -4.42 -6.10 43.21
CA VAL A 481 -5.42 -6.99 42.62
C VAL A 481 -6.43 -7.40 43.69
N LYS A 482 -7.73 -7.21 43.40
CA LYS A 482 -8.82 -7.77 44.20
C LYS A 482 -9.35 -9.02 43.53
N PHE A 483 -9.23 -10.15 44.22
CA PHE A 483 -9.57 -11.46 43.67
C PHE A 483 -10.18 -12.37 44.73
N ARG A 484 -10.76 -13.49 44.30
CA ARG A 484 -11.11 -14.62 45.16
C ARG A 484 -10.98 -15.93 44.41
N PHE A 485 -10.64 -16.98 45.15
CA PHE A 485 -10.83 -18.35 44.68
C PHE A 485 -12.29 -18.76 44.94
N ASN A 486 -12.99 -19.26 43.93
CA ASN A 486 -14.38 -19.70 44.13
C ASN A 486 -14.46 -21.02 44.92
N GLU A 487 -13.39 -21.82 44.87
CA GLU A 487 -13.21 -23.03 45.68
C GLU A 487 -11.76 -23.14 46.18
N LEU A 488 -11.55 -23.71 47.37
CA LEU A 488 -10.23 -23.94 47.98
C LEU A 488 -9.93 -25.42 48.17
N GLY A 489 -8.64 -25.76 48.23
CA GLY A 489 -8.14 -27.12 48.47
C GLY A 489 -7.62 -27.85 47.23
N ASN A 490 -7.85 -27.30 46.03
CA ASN A 490 -7.30 -27.78 44.76
C ASN A 490 -5.88 -27.19 44.54
N ASP A 491 -4.97 -27.91 43.84
CA ASP A 491 -3.61 -27.41 43.51
C ASP A 491 -3.67 -26.35 42.41
N GLN A 492 -4.08 -25.16 42.82
CA GLN A 492 -4.26 -23.99 41.97
C GLN A 492 -3.38 -22.85 42.41
N ARG A 493 -2.96 -22.09 41.41
CA ARG A 493 -1.99 -21.03 41.63
C ARG A 493 -2.40 -19.80 40.86
N LEU A 494 -2.37 -18.67 41.56
CA LEU A 494 -2.38 -17.33 40.96
C LEU A 494 -0.96 -16.79 41.04
N ARG A 495 -0.46 -16.26 39.93
CA ARG A 495 0.85 -15.62 39.87
C ARG A 495 0.70 -14.21 39.34
N LEU A 496 1.31 -13.27 40.04
CA LEU A 496 1.46 -11.88 39.61
C LEU A 496 2.94 -11.65 39.38
N TRP A 497 3.29 -11.01 38.26
CA TRP A 497 4.63 -10.59 37.93
C TRP A 497 4.66 -9.08 37.72
N THR A 498 5.79 -8.47 38.05
CA THR A 498 6.13 -7.06 37.85
C THR A 498 7.56 -7.00 37.31
N GLN A 499 7.89 -5.95 36.56
CA GLN A 499 9.17 -5.84 35.85
C GLN A 499 9.47 -7.13 35.07
N ALA A 500 8.44 -7.70 34.44
CA ALA A 500 8.53 -8.93 33.66
C ALA A 500 8.44 -8.66 32.17
N ASP A 501 9.10 -9.50 31.36
CA ASP A 501 9.19 -9.33 29.91
C ASP A 501 8.02 -10.00 29.17
N ARG A 502 7.91 -11.33 29.25
CA ARG A 502 6.92 -12.18 28.59
C ARG A 502 6.77 -13.49 29.35
N PHE A 503 5.76 -14.28 28.99
CA PHE A 503 5.68 -15.66 29.47
C PHE A 503 6.69 -16.57 28.77
N SER A 504 7.32 -17.47 29.52
CA SER A 504 8.15 -18.52 28.94
C SER A 504 7.28 -19.44 28.07
N SER A 505 7.75 -19.76 26.85
CA SER A 505 7.03 -20.61 25.91
C SER A 505 6.49 -21.90 26.56
N GLY A 506 5.18 -22.11 26.51
CA GLY A 506 4.50 -23.31 27.03
C GLY A 506 4.42 -23.39 28.55
N SER A 507 4.55 -22.26 29.26
CA SER A 507 4.56 -22.17 30.71
C SER A 507 3.71 -21.01 31.21
N SER A 508 3.19 -21.11 32.43
CA SER A 508 2.53 -20.02 33.15
C SER A 508 3.49 -19.22 34.04
N MET A 509 4.76 -19.16 33.67
CA MET A 509 5.80 -18.41 34.39
C MET A 509 6.37 -17.37 33.44
N ALA A 510 6.73 -16.20 33.96
CA ALA A 510 7.48 -15.21 33.19
C ALA A 510 8.85 -15.78 32.74
N GLU A 511 9.45 -15.26 31.68
CA GLU A 511 10.81 -15.61 31.27
C GLU A 511 11.84 -14.91 32.16
N ASN A 512 11.67 -13.60 32.31
CA ASN A 512 12.39 -12.73 33.23
C ASN A 512 11.39 -11.93 34.11
N GLY A 513 11.85 -11.46 35.26
CA GLY A 513 11.10 -10.56 36.13
C GLY A 513 10.84 -11.08 37.54
N TYR A 514 10.15 -10.25 38.32
CA TYR A 514 9.86 -10.52 39.73
C TYR A 514 8.38 -10.77 39.95
N GLY A 515 8.03 -11.58 40.93
CA GLY A 515 6.62 -11.88 41.13
C GLY A 515 6.32 -12.69 42.37
N ILE A 516 5.05 -13.03 42.50
CA ILE A 516 4.56 -13.92 43.54
C ILE A 516 3.92 -15.16 42.92
N GLU A 517 3.94 -16.25 43.66
CA GLU A 517 3.07 -17.40 43.44
C GLU A 517 2.23 -17.63 44.69
N LEU A 518 0.92 -17.47 44.56
CA LEU A 518 -0.07 -17.76 45.59
C LEU A 518 -0.69 -19.13 45.34
N ARG A 519 -0.63 -20.02 46.33
CA ARG A 519 -1.06 -21.43 46.21
C ARG A 519 -2.27 -21.71 47.09
N ALA A 520 -3.35 -22.19 46.48
CA ALA A 520 -4.62 -22.43 47.18
C ALA A 520 -4.67 -23.76 47.97
N ASP A 521 -3.86 -24.75 47.60
CA ASP A 521 -3.84 -26.09 48.23
C ASP A 521 -3.17 -26.08 49.61
N ASP A 522 -1.99 -25.47 49.69
CA ASP A 522 -1.20 -25.38 50.90
C ASP A 522 -1.12 -23.97 51.49
N GLN A 523 -1.92 -23.04 50.93
CA GLN A 523 -2.12 -21.68 51.41
C GLN A 523 -0.80 -20.92 51.62
N ARG A 524 0.05 -20.89 50.60
CA ARG A 524 1.34 -20.20 50.64
C ARG A 524 1.44 -19.06 49.64
N LEU A 525 2.03 -17.95 50.08
CA LEU A 525 2.50 -16.85 49.25
C LEU A 525 4.02 -16.97 49.11
N ILE A 526 4.51 -17.07 47.88
CA ILE A 526 5.94 -17.27 47.58
C ILE A 526 6.43 -16.09 46.74
N LEU A 527 7.46 -15.38 47.21
CA LEU A 527 8.12 -14.31 46.44
C LEU A 527 9.20 -14.92 45.54
N ARG A 528 9.23 -14.54 44.25
CA ARG A 528 10.04 -15.18 43.21
C ARG A 528 10.76 -14.18 42.32
N GLY A 529 11.89 -14.61 41.77
CA GLY A 529 12.57 -14.03 40.63
C GLY A 529 12.70 -15.02 39.49
N ARG A 530 12.76 -14.51 38.26
CA ARG A 530 12.94 -15.25 37.02
C ARG A 530 14.06 -14.60 36.22
N ASP A 531 14.92 -15.44 35.66
CA ASP A 531 16.06 -15.04 34.85
C ASP A 531 16.36 -16.19 33.87
N ASP A 532 16.29 -15.90 32.57
CA ASP A 532 16.43 -16.83 31.44
C ASP A 532 15.64 -18.14 31.65
N GLY A 533 14.39 -17.99 32.12
CA GLY A 533 13.51 -19.12 32.39
C GLY A 533 13.89 -19.99 33.61
N SER A 534 14.93 -19.62 34.37
CA SER A 534 15.25 -20.18 35.70
C SER A 534 14.42 -19.51 36.79
N SER A 535 14.23 -20.14 37.95
CA SER A 535 13.42 -19.55 39.04
C SER A 535 14.16 -19.56 40.37
N THR A 536 14.14 -18.40 41.03
CA THR A 536 14.64 -18.18 42.38
C THR A 536 13.45 -17.93 43.31
N THR A 537 13.51 -18.46 44.53
CA THR A 537 12.56 -18.14 45.61
C THR A 537 13.25 -17.23 46.62
N PHE A 538 12.74 -16.02 46.77
CA PHE A 538 13.30 -15.01 47.66
C PHE A 538 12.76 -15.15 49.09
N ASP A 539 11.45 -15.37 49.23
CA ASP A 539 10.79 -15.48 50.53
C ASP A 539 9.48 -16.29 50.45
N THR A 540 8.91 -16.69 51.59
CA THR A 540 7.65 -17.44 51.65
C THR A 540 6.91 -17.17 52.97
N ALA A 541 5.60 -16.93 52.87
CA ALA A 541 4.70 -16.76 54.00
C ALA A 541 3.50 -17.72 53.94
N ASP A 542 2.98 -18.08 55.12
CA ASP A 542 1.68 -18.76 55.25
C ASP A 542 0.56 -17.71 55.06
N THR A 543 -0.53 -18.10 54.40
CA THR A 543 -1.69 -17.24 54.12
C THR A 543 -2.96 -17.80 54.77
N ASP A 544 -3.95 -16.94 55.00
CA ASP A 544 -5.28 -17.33 55.50
C ASP A 544 -6.32 -17.16 54.39
N LEU A 545 -6.14 -17.88 53.28
CA LEU A 545 -7.03 -17.81 52.12
C LEU A 545 -8.41 -18.34 52.46
N SER A 546 -9.43 -17.58 52.07
CA SER A 546 -10.84 -17.96 52.10
C SER A 546 -11.48 -17.90 50.69
N THR A 547 -12.77 -18.20 50.58
CA THR A 547 -13.55 -17.95 49.35
C THR A 547 -14.16 -16.55 49.31
N ASP A 548 -13.90 -15.72 50.34
CA ASP A 548 -14.27 -14.31 50.35
C ASP A 548 -13.28 -13.50 49.49
N TRP A 549 -13.55 -12.21 49.29
CA TRP A 549 -12.66 -11.34 48.53
C TRP A 549 -11.36 -11.04 49.29
N HIS A 550 -10.24 -11.04 48.57
CA HIS A 550 -8.93 -10.69 49.08
C HIS A 550 -8.31 -9.62 48.20
N TRP A 551 -7.47 -8.80 48.81
CA TRP A 551 -6.56 -7.90 48.13
C TRP A 551 -5.16 -8.47 48.20
N LEU A 552 -4.46 -8.42 47.08
CA LEU A 552 -3.05 -8.75 46.95
C LEU A 552 -2.31 -7.56 46.36
N ARG A 553 -1.29 -7.09 47.08
CA ARG A 553 -0.39 -6.03 46.63
C ARG A 553 1.01 -6.58 46.39
N LEU A 554 1.59 -6.25 45.25
CA LEU A 554 2.98 -6.51 44.89
C LEU A 554 3.64 -5.17 44.53
N LYS A 555 4.70 -4.81 45.24
CA LYS A 555 5.42 -3.54 45.06
C LYS A 555 6.89 -3.79 44.72
N ALA A 556 7.37 -3.15 43.66
CA ALA A 556 8.78 -3.09 43.27
C ALA A 556 9.20 -1.62 43.18
N GLU A 557 10.01 -1.15 44.13
CA GLU A 557 10.43 0.25 44.29
C GLU A 557 11.90 0.30 44.69
N GLY A 558 12.73 0.99 43.91
CA GLY A 558 14.19 0.94 44.04
C GLY A 558 14.72 -0.50 43.99
N ASN A 559 15.45 -0.90 45.04
CA ASN A 559 15.98 -2.26 45.18
C ASN A 559 15.10 -3.16 46.07
N GLN A 560 13.86 -2.77 46.37
CA GLN A 560 13.00 -3.50 47.29
C GLN A 560 11.78 -4.11 46.57
N LEU A 561 11.60 -5.41 46.77
CA LEU A 561 10.45 -6.18 46.32
C LEU A 561 9.62 -6.63 47.53
N SER A 562 8.33 -6.31 47.57
CA SER A 562 7.47 -6.63 48.73
C SER A 562 6.07 -7.06 48.29
N ALA A 563 5.45 -7.99 49.01
CA ALA A 563 4.05 -8.36 48.78
C ALA A 563 3.28 -8.59 50.07
N ARG A 564 1.98 -8.26 50.04
CA ARG A 564 1.05 -8.50 51.16
C ARG A 564 -0.33 -8.89 50.66
N LEU A 565 -1.03 -9.68 51.46
CA LEU A 565 -2.34 -10.24 51.19
C LEU A 565 -3.27 -10.02 52.40
N TRP A 566 -4.49 -9.53 52.18
CA TRP A 566 -5.48 -9.37 53.24
C TRP A 566 -6.91 -9.61 52.74
N ASN A 567 -7.82 -9.97 53.66
CA ASN A 567 -9.25 -10.08 53.34
C ASN A 567 -9.86 -8.68 53.16
N ASP A 568 -10.80 -8.56 52.22
CA ASP A 568 -11.49 -7.30 51.87
C ASP A 568 -12.30 -6.69 53.04
N ASP A 569 -12.70 -7.50 54.02
CA ASP A 569 -13.38 -7.03 55.23
C ASP A 569 -12.43 -6.44 56.30
N MET A 570 -11.12 -6.48 56.05
CA MET A 570 -10.08 -5.92 56.90
C MET A 570 -9.44 -4.67 56.26
N ASN A 571 -8.90 -3.79 57.11
CA ASN A 571 -8.03 -2.74 56.61
C ASN A 571 -6.71 -3.33 56.12
N GLU A 572 -6.11 -2.68 55.13
CA GLU A 572 -4.78 -3.02 54.63
C GLU A 572 -3.75 -3.07 55.78
N PRO A 573 -3.01 -4.18 55.96
CA PRO A 573 -1.99 -4.31 57.01
C PRO A 573 -0.80 -3.39 56.77
N ASP A 574 -0.23 -2.82 57.85
CA ASP A 574 0.97 -1.99 57.77
C ASP A 574 2.23 -2.81 57.41
N ASP A 575 2.29 -4.08 57.82
CA ASP A 575 3.44 -4.97 57.62
C ASP A 575 3.32 -5.74 56.29
N TRP A 576 4.46 -6.02 55.64
CA TRP A 576 4.54 -6.87 54.45
C TRP A 576 4.64 -8.35 54.83
N ASP A 577 3.95 -9.24 54.12
CA ASP A 577 3.99 -10.68 54.38
C ASP A 577 5.30 -11.31 53.90
N VAL A 578 5.80 -10.82 52.76
CA VAL A 578 7.09 -11.20 52.18
C VAL A 578 7.83 -9.96 51.67
N MET A 579 9.15 -9.92 51.87
CA MET A 579 9.99 -8.79 51.46
C MET A 579 11.40 -9.24 51.13
N HIS A 580 11.96 -8.68 50.06
CA HIS A 580 13.33 -8.95 49.63
C HIS A 580 14.02 -7.66 49.14
N GLU A 581 15.32 -7.54 49.42
CA GLU A 581 16.17 -6.46 48.92
C GLU A 581 17.07 -7.05 47.83
N LEU A 582 16.85 -6.61 46.58
CA LEU A 582 17.53 -7.04 45.38
C LEU A 582 18.99 -6.55 45.37
N SER A 583 19.90 -7.42 44.95
CA SER A 583 21.30 -7.07 44.68
C SER A 583 21.46 -6.40 43.31
N GLU A 584 22.58 -5.70 43.09
CA GLU A 584 22.88 -5.05 41.79
C GLU A 584 22.82 -6.03 40.61
N GLU A 585 23.34 -7.26 40.78
CA GLU A 585 23.29 -8.32 39.76
C GLU A 585 21.86 -8.74 39.44
N GLU A 586 20.99 -8.87 40.45
CA GLU A 586 19.58 -9.24 40.24
C GLU A 586 18.80 -8.14 39.51
N MET A 587 19.15 -6.86 39.72
CA MET A 587 18.49 -5.69 39.12
C MET A 587 18.90 -5.47 37.65
N GLU A 588 20.17 -5.70 37.28
CA GLU A 588 20.66 -5.50 35.90
C GLU A 588 19.98 -6.43 34.88
N ASP A 589 19.58 -7.64 35.29
CA ASP A 589 18.99 -8.65 34.41
C ASP A 589 17.48 -8.46 34.14
N ASN A 590 16.81 -7.53 34.85
CA ASN A 590 15.35 -7.33 34.78
C ASN A 590 14.95 -5.89 34.44
N ALA A 591 15.80 -5.18 33.68
CA ALA A 591 15.77 -3.74 33.49
C ALA A 591 14.51 -3.16 32.81
N PHE A 592 13.60 -3.99 32.28
CA PHE A 592 12.33 -3.53 31.71
C PHE A 592 11.23 -4.54 31.98
N GLY A 593 10.07 -4.07 32.45
CA GLY A 593 8.94 -4.97 32.38
C GLY A 593 7.59 -4.45 32.85
N ARG A 594 6.60 -5.25 32.51
CA ARG A 594 5.17 -5.03 32.66
C ARG A 594 4.61 -5.93 33.75
N ALA A 595 3.34 -5.69 34.08
CA ALA A 595 2.56 -6.64 34.84
C ALA A 595 2.33 -7.91 33.99
N LEU A 596 2.43 -9.10 34.59
CA LEU A 596 1.92 -10.33 33.98
C LEU A 596 1.11 -11.10 35.02
N LEU A 597 -0.04 -11.63 34.63
CA LEU A 597 -0.91 -12.44 35.48
C LEU A 597 -1.06 -13.82 34.88
N SER A 598 -0.99 -14.87 35.70
CA SER A 598 -1.29 -16.21 35.23
C SER A 598 -1.93 -17.08 36.29
N MET A 599 -2.78 -17.98 35.83
CA MET A 599 -3.45 -18.95 36.68
C MET A 599 -3.27 -20.33 36.10
N ILE A 600 -3.07 -21.32 36.96
CA ILE A 600 -2.84 -22.71 36.54
C ILE A 600 -3.53 -23.68 37.49
N ASN A 601 -4.17 -24.69 36.92
CA ASN A 601 -4.81 -25.79 37.64
C ASN A 601 -4.04 -27.10 37.45
N PHE A 602 -3.53 -27.67 38.55
CA PHE A 602 -2.84 -28.97 38.53
C PHE A 602 -3.74 -30.15 38.93
N ASP A 603 -4.98 -29.90 39.35
CA ASP A 603 -5.94 -30.92 39.78
C ASP A 603 -6.52 -31.69 38.59
N THR A 604 -6.72 -33.01 38.74
CA THR A 604 -7.22 -33.90 37.68
C THR A 604 -8.71 -34.20 37.79
N ASP A 605 -9.36 -33.84 38.90
CA ASP A 605 -10.70 -34.31 39.23
C ASP A 605 -11.75 -33.17 39.20
N SER A 606 -11.33 -31.91 39.02
CA SER A 606 -12.20 -30.74 38.91
C SER A 606 -11.55 -29.55 38.20
N GLY A 607 -12.36 -28.80 37.45
CA GLY A 607 -12.05 -27.42 37.04
C GLY A 607 -12.37 -26.44 38.17
N ASN A 608 -11.98 -25.16 38.03
CA ASN A 608 -12.30 -24.14 39.03
C ASN A 608 -12.30 -22.73 38.45
N THR A 609 -12.81 -21.80 39.24
CA THR A 609 -12.95 -20.40 38.87
C THR A 609 -12.19 -19.51 39.84
N ILE A 610 -11.45 -18.55 39.30
CA ILE A 610 -10.90 -17.42 40.04
C ILE A 610 -11.66 -16.19 39.57
N SER A 611 -12.20 -15.41 40.52
CA SER A 611 -12.90 -14.16 40.19
C SER A 611 -12.01 -12.96 40.53
N PHE A 612 -12.09 -11.92 39.71
CA PHE A 612 -11.43 -10.64 39.86
C PHE A 612 -12.49 -9.53 39.92
N ASP A 613 -12.29 -8.59 40.82
CA ASP A 613 -13.11 -7.37 40.97
C ASP A 613 -12.34 -6.20 40.36
N GLU A 614 -11.04 -6.14 40.60
CA GLU A 614 -10.21 -5.01 40.14
C GLU A 614 -8.76 -5.45 39.95
N ILE A 615 -8.10 -4.92 38.92
CA ILE A 615 -6.65 -4.93 38.74
C ILE A 615 -6.19 -3.50 38.51
N THR A 616 -5.23 -3.05 39.31
CA THR A 616 -4.60 -1.73 39.18
C THR A 616 -3.08 -1.89 39.18
N VAL A 617 -2.41 -1.22 38.24
CA VAL A 617 -0.96 -1.10 38.16
C VAL A 617 -0.61 0.38 38.23
N ASN A 618 0.12 0.78 39.24
CA ASN A 618 0.59 2.15 39.39
C ASN A 618 2.04 2.25 38.95
N ASN A 619 2.37 3.33 38.24
CA ASN A 619 3.74 3.77 38.03
C ASN A 619 4.21 4.50 39.30
N LEU A 620 5.32 4.05 39.88
CA LEU A 620 5.86 4.65 41.11
C LEU A 620 6.96 5.69 40.85
N ALA A 621 7.39 5.86 39.59
CA ALA A 621 8.33 6.92 39.23
C ALA A 621 7.65 8.31 39.39
N GLU A 622 8.30 9.26 40.08
CA GLU A 622 7.71 10.58 40.40
C GLU A 622 7.27 11.40 39.17
N GLU A 623 5.95 11.67 39.13
CA GLU A 623 5.16 12.81 38.59
C GLU A 623 5.22 13.18 37.09
N THR A 624 4.15 12.93 36.29
CA THR A 624 3.58 13.91 35.31
C THR A 624 2.10 13.73 34.81
N GLN A 625 1.05 13.82 35.65
CA GLN A 625 -0.34 14.35 35.36
C GLN A 625 -1.45 13.69 34.49
N MET A 626 -2.53 13.18 35.14
CA MET A 626 -3.89 12.64 34.83
C MET A 626 -4.40 12.43 33.42
N THR A 627 -5.01 11.23 33.11
CA THR A 627 -6.14 10.55 32.31
C THR A 627 -6.77 10.75 30.86
N THR A 628 -6.54 9.81 29.93
CA THR A 628 -7.53 9.17 29.00
C THR A 628 -8.37 9.92 27.94
N LEU A 629 -8.47 9.31 26.74
CA LEU A 629 -9.72 9.02 25.98
C LEU A 629 -9.39 8.25 24.68
N GLU A 630 -9.67 6.95 24.57
CA GLU A 630 -9.61 6.22 23.28
C GLU A 630 -10.52 4.97 23.31
N GLN A 631 -11.63 5.04 22.57
CA GLN A 631 -12.59 3.96 22.31
C GLN A 631 -12.85 3.93 20.80
N ASN A 632 -12.87 2.72 20.23
CA ASN A 632 -13.30 2.33 18.87
C ASN A 632 -12.19 2.25 17.81
N ALA A 633 -11.67 1.05 17.52
CA ALA A 633 -11.05 0.75 16.20
C ALA A 633 -10.71 -0.71 15.85
N ALA A 634 -10.67 -1.65 16.79
CA ALA A 634 -9.91 -2.90 16.54
C ALA A 634 -10.64 -4.04 15.80
N ASP A 635 -11.88 -3.86 15.33
CA ASP A 635 -12.72 -5.00 14.91
C ASP A 635 -12.61 -5.45 13.44
N SER A 636 -11.61 -4.99 12.68
CA SER A 636 -11.53 -5.32 11.26
C SER A 636 -10.13 -5.65 10.76
N GLN A 637 -9.57 -6.80 11.17
CA GLN A 637 -8.54 -7.54 10.40
C GLN A 637 -8.27 -8.95 10.98
N GLN A 638 -9.20 -9.88 10.76
CA GLN A 638 -8.83 -11.30 10.73
C GLN A 638 -7.94 -11.53 9.50
N ALA A 639 -6.87 -12.33 9.68
CA ALA A 639 -5.89 -12.68 8.66
C ALA A 639 -6.54 -13.26 7.39
N GLU A 640 -6.91 -12.39 6.45
CA GLU A 640 -7.06 -12.76 5.04
C GLU A 640 -5.66 -12.99 4.46
N GLU A 641 -5.48 -14.07 3.68
CA GLU A 641 -4.30 -14.24 2.82
C GLU A 641 -4.11 -12.97 1.98
N GLU A 642 -3.03 -12.22 2.22
CA GLU A 642 -2.70 -11.00 1.47
C GLU A 642 -2.48 -11.40 0.00
N ILE A 643 -3.44 -11.07 -0.88
CA ILE A 643 -3.32 -11.35 -2.31
C ILE A 643 -2.17 -10.49 -2.85
N PRO A 644 -1.18 -11.07 -3.56
CA PRO A 644 -0.12 -10.28 -4.18
C PRO A 644 -0.69 -9.19 -5.08
N THR A 645 -0.49 -7.94 -4.68
CA THR A 645 -0.99 -6.74 -5.36
C THR A 645 0.14 -5.98 -6.03
N GLU A 646 -0.18 -5.40 -7.18
CA GLU A 646 0.82 -4.79 -8.04
C GLU A 646 0.28 -3.57 -8.77
N THR A 647 1.18 -2.67 -9.13
CA THR A 647 0.88 -1.33 -9.60
C THR A 647 1.99 -0.90 -10.54
N ILE A 648 1.74 0.10 -11.37
CA ILE A 648 2.79 0.78 -12.12
C ILE A 648 2.79 2.27 -11.81
N ASP A 649 3.97 2.87 -11.90
CA ASP A 649 4.17 4.30 -11.75
C ASP A 649 4.94 4.89 -12.94
N LEU A 650 4.75 6.18 -13.18
CA LEU A 650 5.57 6.97 -14.09
C LEU A 650 5.59 8.44 -13.67
N SER A 651 6.65 9.13 -14.06
CA SER A 651 6.78 10.59 -13.90
C SER A 651 7.30 11.24 -15.18
N VAL A 652 6.72 12.38 -15.55
CA VAL A 652 7.07 13.14 -16.76
C VAL A 652 7.14 14.64 -16.44
N ALA A 653 8.11 15.35 -17.02
CA ALA A 653 8.15 16.80 -17.05
C ALA A 653 8.51 17.29 -18.46
N ASP A 654 7.97 18.44 -18.84
CA ASP A 654 8.23 19.10 -20.12
C ASP A 654 9.13 20.34 -19.97
N SER A 655 9.42 21.01 -21.10
CA SER A 655 10.26 22.22 -21.15
C SER A 655 9.62 23.47 -20.55
N ASP A 656 8.29 23.45 -20.40
CA ASP A 656 7.50 24.56 -19.87
C ASP A 656 7.34 24.47 -18.34
N GLY A 657 7.77 23.34 -17.77
CA GLY A 657 7.82 23.09 -16.33
C GLY A 657 6.59 22.36 -15.81
N ASN A 658 5.66 21.92 -16.67
CA ASN A 658 4.57 21.07 -16.21
C ASN A 658 5.12 19.72 -15.80
N VAL A 659 4.47 19.10 -14.81
CA VAL A 659 4.92 17.84 -14.24
C VAL A 659 3.73 16.92 -14.03
N VAL A 660 3.85 15.67 -14.43
CA VAL A 660 2.88 14.62 -14.16
C VAL A 660 3.54 13.52 -13.37
N SER A 661 2.98 13.18 -12.21
CA SER A 661 3.26 11.93 -11.50
C SER A 661 2.00 11.07 -11.54
N TYR A 662 2.11 9.85 -12.06
CA TYR A 662 0.95 9.03 -12.39
C TYR A 662 1.15 7.58 -11.95
N THR A 663 0.35 7.16 -10.97
CA THR A 663 0.28 5.78 -10.49
C THR A 663 -1.05 5.14 -10.90
N LYS A 664 -1.02 3.95 -11.52
CA LYS A 664 -2.20 3.20 -11.97
C LYS A 664 -2.09 1.71 -11.69
N THR A 665 -3.23 1.04 -11.54
CA THR A 665 -3.29 -0.38 -11.15
C THR A 665 -4.50 -1.13 -11.73
N ILE A 666 -4.36 -2.45 -11.88
CA ILE A 666 -5.47 -3.41 -12.00
C ILE A 666 -5.72 -4.20 -10.70
N ASN A 667 -5.23 -3.67 -9.57
CA ASN A 667 -5.22 -4.20 -8.20
C ASN A 667 -4.23 -5.35 -7.97
N SER A 668 -4.59 -6.60 -8.28
CA SER A 668 -3.68 -7.74 -8.12
C SER A 668 -2.81 -7.98 -9.36
N ILE A 669 -1.70 -8.71 -9.22
CA ILE A 669 -0.93 -9.14 -10.42
C ILE A 669 -1.88 -9.93 -11.34
N ALA A 670 -1.91 -9.53 -12.61
CA ALA A 670 -2.82 -10.01 -13.64
C ALA A 670 -4.31 -9.79 -13.35
N GLY A 671 -4.69 -8.86 -12.45
CA GLY A 671 -6.08 -8.52 -12.15
C GLY A 671 -6.93 -9.74 -11.84
N ASN A 672 -8.12 -9.83 -12.46
CA ASN A 672 -8.96 -11.04 -12.40
C ASN A 672 -8.51 -12.16 -13.37
N GLY A 673 -7.51 -11.90 -14.20
CA GLY A 673 -6.95 -12.82 -15.19
C GLY A 673 -7.72 -12.86 -16.51
N MET A 674 -8.89 -12.25 -16.60
CA MET A 674 -9.69 -12.22 -17.82
C MET A 674 -9.15 -11.16 -18.77
N VAL A 675 -8.71 -11.60 -19.94
CA VAL A 675 -8.50 -10.72 -21.08
C VAL A 675 -9.80 -10.60 -21.85
N VAL A 676 -10.24 -9.37 -22.13
CA VAL A 676 -11.45 -9.10 -22.95
C VAL A 676 -11.21 -9.66 -24.36
N PRO A 677 -11.95 -10.71 -24.80
CA PRO A 677 -11.69 -11.39 -26.06
C PRO A 677 -11.81 -10.44 -27.26
N GLY A 678 -10.79 -10.40 -28.12
CA GLY A 678 -10.74 -9.52 -29.28
C GLY A 678 -10.25 -8.09 -28.99
N TYR A 679 -10.04 -7.73 -27.72
CA TYR A 679 -9.58 -6.39 -27.32
C TYR A 679 -8.29 -6.39 -26.49
N GLY A 680 -7.82 -7.55 -26.03
CA GLY A 680 -6.43 -7.73 -25.60
C GLY A 680 -6.01 -7.11 -24.26
N PHE A 681 -6.91 -6.53 -23.46
CA PHE A 681 -6.58 -5.99 -22.13
C PHE A 681 -7.17 -6.80 -20.98
N ILE A 682 -6.46 -6.81 -19.84
CA ILE A 682 -6.87 -7.50 -18.60
C ILE A 682 -7.83 -6.62 -17.79
N LEU A 683 -8.87 -7.25 -17.22
CA LEU A 683 -9.79 -6.61 -16.28
C LEU A 683 -9.25 -6.65 -14.83
N ASN A 684 -9.46 -5.56 -14.09
CA ASN A 684 -9.08 -5.45 -12.69
C ASN A 684 -9.89 -6.38 -11.75
N ASN A 685 -9.43 -6.50 -10.51
CA ASN A 685 -10.16 -7.17 -9.43
C ASN A 685 -10.21 -6.34 -8.14
N GLY A 686 -10.36 -5.01 -8.25
CA GLY A 686 -10.22 -4.06 -7.14
C GLY A 686 -11.11 -4.34 -5.92
N PHE A 687 -12.22 -5.06 -6.12
CA PHE A 687 -13.20 -5.31 -5.07
C PHE A 687 -13.21 -6.75 -4.57
N SER A 688 -12.24 -7.59 -4.99
CA SER A 688 -12.19 -8.98 -4.58
C SER A 688 -12.13 -9.18 -3.06
N GLY A 689 -11.54 -8.22 -2.33
CA GLY A 689 -11.40 -8.22 -0.86
C GLY A 689 -12.59 -7.65 -0.08
N ARG A 690 -13.62 -7.12 -0.73
CA ARG A 690 -14.76 -6.49 -0.05
C ARG A 690 -15.82 -7.56 0.26
N THR A 691 -15.85 -8.01 1.52
CA THR A 691 -16.69 -9.15 1.96
C THR A 691 -17.59 -8.74 3.12
N PRO A 692 -18.68 -9.48 3.39
CA PRO A 692 -19.56 -9.21 4.53
C PRO A 692 -18.94 -9.59 5.87
N MET A 693 -17.66 -10.00 5.91
CA MET A 693 -16.92 -10.20 7.15
C MET A 693 -16.37 -8.89 7.73
N MET A 694 -16.43 -7.80 6.94
CA MET A 694 -16.19 -6.46 7.46
C MET A 694 -17.39 -6.00 8.27
N ASP A 695 -17.14 -5.21 9.31
CA ASP A 695 -18.19 -4.46 9.99
C ASP A 695 -19.00 -3.65 8.93
N PRO A 696 -20.34 -3.73 8.91
CA PRO A 696 -21.16 -2.94 7.99
C PRO A 696 -20.91 -1.43 8.03
N ASP A 697 -20.48 -0.91 9.18
CA ASP A 697 -20.15 0.49 9.39
C ASP A 697 -18.67 0.81 9.06
N HIS A 698 -17.87 -0.20 8.68
CA HIS A 698 -16.48 0.00 8.25
C HIS A 698 -16.41 0.94 7.02
N PRO A 699 -15.43 1.88 6.96
CA PRO A 699 -15.28 2.83 5.84
C PRO A 699 -15.13 2.20 4.46
N ASN A 700 -14.84 0.90 4.40
CA ASN A 700 -14.64 0.13 3.18
C ASN A 700 -15.54 -1.11 3.06
N ALA A 701 -16.65 -1.16 3.80
CA ALA A 701 -17.62 -2.24 3.68
C ALA A 701 -18.19 -2.32 2.24
N PRO A 702 -18.48 -3.54 1.72
CA PRO A 702 -18.96 -3.73 0.36
C PRO A 702 -20.31 -3.01 0.11
N ARG A 703 -20.36 -2.10 -0.87
CA ARG A 703 -21.56 -1.35 -1.25
C ARG A 703 -21.53 -0.89 -2.72
N PRO A 704 -22.69 -0.51 -3.29
CA PRO A 704 -22.80 0.14 -4.60
C PRO A 704 -22.04 1.47 -4.67
N GLY A 705 -21.47 1.79 -5.83
CA GLY A 705 -20.79 3.08 -6.09
C GLY A 705 -19.59 3.36 -5.18
N LEU A 706 -18.98 2.32 -4.61
CA LEU A 706 -17.82 2.43 -3.74
C LEU A 706 -16.55 2.56 -4.58
N ARG A 707 -15.79 3.64 -4.38
CA ARG A 707 -14.44 3.75 -4.94
C ARG A 707 -13.44 2.93 -4.15
N MET A 708 -12.50 2.33 -4.87
CA MET A 708 -11.45 1.51 -4.28
C MET A 708 -10.60 2.34 -3.29
N LEU A 709 -10.52 1.90 -2.03
CA LEU A 709 -9.45 2.35 -1.13
C LEU A 709 -8.10 1.89 -1.68
N SER A 710 -7.21 2.85 -1.89
CA SER A 710 -5.91 2.64 -2.50
C SER A 710 -4.76 3.03 -1.56
N ALA A 711 -3.55 2.64 -1.95
CA ALA A 711 -2.30 3.14 -1.38
C ALA A 711 -1.49 4.00 -2.37
N MET A 712 -1.98 4.14 -3.62
CA MET A 712 -1.36 4.92 -4.69
C MET A 712 -1.23 6.39 -4.26
N SER A 713 -0.01 6.92 -4.29
CA SER A 713 0.28 8.28 -3.80
C SER A 713 1.34 8.97 -4.66
N PRO A 714 1.08 9.17 -5.98
CA PRO A 714 1.93 10.02 -6.82
C PRO A 714 2.06 11.40 -6.18
N THR A 715 3.29 11.76 -5.81
CA THR A 715 3.58 12.90 -4.94
C THR A 715 4.49 13.89 -5.65
N ILE A 716 4.12 15.16 -5.60
CA ILE A 716 4.90 16.29 -6.12
C ILE A 716 5.33 17.14 -4.94
N VAL A 717 6.61 17.49 -4.89
CA VAL A 717 7.20 18.36 -3.87
C VAL A 717 7.64 19.64 -4.54
N THR A 718 7.24 20.78 -3.98
CA THR A 718 7.62 22.12 -4.46
C THR A 718 8.23 22.94 -3.33
N ASN A 719 8.95 24.00 -3.68
CA ASN A 719 9.49 24.98 -2.74
C ASN A 719 9.26 26.37 -3.31
N ASP A 720 8.50 27.21 -2.60
CA ASP A 720 8.15 28.56 -3.05
C ASP A 720 7.54 28.59 -4.47
N GLY A 721 6.71 27.59 -4.81
CA GLY A 721 6.04 27.47 -6.12
C GLY A 721 6.92 26.88 -7.24
N GLU A 722 8.10 26.36 -6.93
CA GLU A 722 8.98 25.71 -7.91
C GLU A 722 9.08 24.20 -7.61
N PRO A 723 8.88 23.30 -8.61
CA PRO A 723 9.09 21.87 -8.42
C PRO A 723 10.50 21.54 -7.93
N VAL A 724 10.59 20.67 -6.91
CA VAL A 724 11.85 20.16 -6.34
C VAL A 724 12.04 18.70 -6.73
N MET A 725 11.00 17.89 -6.55
CA MET A 725 11.01 16.50 -6.95
C MET A 725 9.61 15.94 -7.13
N THR A 726 9.51 14.83 -7.86
CA THR A 726 8.36 13.94 -7.80
C THR A 726 8.80 12.55 -7.35
N VAL A 727 7.87 11.83 -6.75
CA VAL A 727 8.05 10.41 -6.47
C VAL A 727 6.71 9.70 -6.55
N GLY A 728 6.73 8.54 -7.20
CA GLY A 728 5.68 7.56 -7.15
C GLY A 728 6.30 6.18 -7.09
N SER A 729 5.53 5.21 -6.64
CA SER A 729 6.02 3.85 -6.54
C SER A 729 4.85 2.84 -6.59
N PRO A 730 5.13 1.60 -7.00
CA PRO A 730 4.18 0.49 -6.91
C PRO A 730 4.31 -0.27 -5.58
N SER A 731 3.60 -1.40 -5.41
CA SER A 731 3.61 -2.31 -4.23
C SER A 731 2.57 -2.07 -3.12
N SER A 732 1.30 -1.85 -3.48
CA SER A 732 0.21 -1.91 -2.49
C SER A 732 0.44 -0.96 -1.31
N ASN A 733 0.12 -1.37 -0.09
CA ASN A 733 0.34 -0.55 1.11
C ASN A 733 1.83 -0.17 1.35
N ARG A 734 2.80 -0.82 0.70
CA ARG A 734 4.23 -0.43 0.79
C ARG A 734 4.58 0.81 -0.05
N ILE A 735 3.65 1.30 -0.89
CA ILE A 735 3.82 2.57 -1.61
C ILE A 735 4.07 3.72 -0.63
N ILE A 736 3.31 3.75 0.47
CA ILE A 736 3.38 4.81 1.50
C ILE A 736 4.79 4.88 2.10
N THR A 737 5.28 3.75 2.65
CA THR A 737 6.59 3.66 3.29
C THR A 737 7.74 3.84 2.30
N THR A 738 7.57 3.42 1.04
CA THR A 738 8.55 3.63 -0.03
C THR A 738 8.69 5.11 -0.38
N ASN A 739 7.58 5.78 -0.69
CA ASN A 739 7.58 7.20 -1.03
C ASN A 739 8.15 8.04 0.12
N LEU A 740 7.78 7.72 1.37
CA LEU A 740 8.30 8.41 2.55
C LEU A 740 9.81 8.26 2.71
N GLN A 741 10.36 7.05 2.61
CA GLN A 741 11.81 6.84 2.71
C GLN A 741 12.57 7.63 1.61
N ILE A 742 12.03 7.71 0.40
CA ILE A 742 12.63 8.48 -0.69
C ILE A 742 12.57 9.99 -0.40
N ILE A 743 11.42 10.50 0.07
CA ILE A 743 11.24 11.91 0.45
C ILE A 743 12.20 12.28 1.59
N ILE A 744 12.26 11.48 2.66
CA ILE A 744 13.16 11.69 3.81
C ILE A 744 14.62 11.60 3.39
N GLY A 745 14.97 10.57 2.58
CA GLY A 745 16.31 10.41 2.04
C GLY A 745 16.77 11.64 1.27
N ARG A 746 15.87 12.23 0.47
CA ARG A 746 16.18 13.43 -0.30
C ARG A 746 16.20 14.71 0.54
N LEU A 747 15.20 14.92 1.40
CA LEU A 747 14.97 16.20 2.09
C LEU A 747 15.68 16.32 3.45
N ASP A 748 15.83 15.23 4.21
CA ASP A 748 16.55 15.23 5.50
C ASP A 748 17.98 14.72 5.38
N LEU A 749 18.19 13.65 4.61
CA LEU A 749 19.49 12.95 4.55
C LEU A 749 20.40 13.44 3.42
N GLY A 750 19.90 14.32 2.55
CA GLY A 750 20.69 14.98 1.50
C GLY A 750 21.16 14.05 0.38
N MET A 751 20.53 12.88 0.22
CA MET A 751 20.78 11.97 -0.90
C MET A 751 20.33 12.62 -2.21
N THR A 752 20.90 12.23 -3.35
CA THR A 752 20.27 12.50 -4.66
C THR A 752 19.05 11.60 -4.85
N LEU A 753 18.13 11.95 -5.76
CA LEU A 753 16.95 11.11 -6.00
C LEU A 753 17.31 9.66 -6.42
N PRO A 754 18.28 9.41 -7.33
CA PRO A 754 18.70 8.04 -7.65
C PRO A 754 19.27 7.26 -6.45
N GLU A 755 20.05 7.93 -5.59
CA GLU A 755 20.57 7.31 -4.37
C GLU A 755 19.41 6.90 -3.46
N ALA A 756 18.48 7.82 -3.17
CA ALA A 756 17.31 7.57 -2.34
C ALA A 756 16.41 6.44 -2.89
N ILE A 757 16.21 6.38 -4.21
CA ILE A 757 15.49 5.26 -4.85
C ILE A 757 16.24 3.94 -4.64
N SER A 758 17.57 3.92 -4.75
CA SER A 758 18.36 2.69 -4.64
C SER A 758 18.55 2.17 -3.21
N GLU A 759 18.25 2.96 -2.19
CA GLU A 759 18.46 2.56 -0.79
C GLU A 759 17.58 1.37 -0.38
N PRO A 760 18.08 0.46 0.48
CA PRO A 760 17.28 -0.61 1.09
C PRO A 760 16.09 -0.07 1.89
N ARG A 761 14.97 -0.80 1.88
CA ARG A 761 13.70 -0.34 2.45
C ARG A 761 13.23 -1.16 3.64
N LEU A 762 12.86 -0.47 4.71
CA LEU A 762 12.07 -1.03 5.82
C LEU A 762 10.61 -0.59 5.68
N SER A 763 9.66 -1.47 6.02
CA SER A 763 8.23 -1.18 5.92
C SER A 763 7.48 -1.61 7.17
N GLN A 764 7.13 -0.66 8.03
CA GLN A 764 6.24 -0.83 9.17
C GLN A 764 4.82 -0.37 8.80
N ARG A 765 3.83 -1.23 9.00
CA ARG A 765 2.43 -1.01 8.57
C ARG A 765 1.40 -1.29 9.67
N ASN A 766 1.85 -1.43 10.92
CA ASN A 766 1.02 -1.82 12.06
C ASN A 766 0.24 -3.13 11.83
N LEU A 767 0.89 -4.13 11.19
CA LEU A 767 0.29 -5.43 10.92
C LEU A 767 -0.03 -6.16 12.23
N SER A 768 -0.89 -7.18 12.20
CA SER A 768 -1.30 -7.94 13.40
C SER A 768 -0.16 -8.57 14.20
N HIS A 769 0.96 -8.87 13.54
CA HIS A 769 2.18 -9.37 14.19
C HIS A 769 3.16 -8.25 14.58
N ALA A 770 2.80 -6.98 14.37
CA ALA A 770 3.54 -5.74 14.66
C ALA A 770 4.93 -5.58 14.04
N SER A 771 5.45 -6.61 13.35
CA SER A 771 6.80 -6.59 12.81
C SER A 771 6.92 -5.73 11.55
N ALA A 772 8.03 -5.00 11.45
CA ALA A 772 8.44 -4.34 10.23
C ALA A 772 8.97 -5.37 9.23
N GLN A 773 8.77 -5.11 7.94
CA GLN A 773 9.35 -5.92 6.86
C GLN A 773 10.66 -5.29 6.40
N TYR A 774 11.69 -6.10 6.16
CA TYR A 774 12.94 -5.66 5.55
C TYR A 774 13.26 -6.47 4.31
N GLU A 775 13.97 -5.88 3.35
CA GLU A 775 14.38 -6.59 2.14
C GLU A 775 15.53 -7.57 2.39
N GLU A 776 15.26 -8.88 2.33
CA GLU A 776 16.29 -9.90 2.62
C GLU A 776 17.50 -9.79 1.68
N ILE A 777 17.28 -9.40 0.43
CA ILE A 777 18.33 -9.21 -0.59
C ILE A 777 19.36 -8.13 -0.20
N TYR A 778 19.02 -7.24 0.73
CA TYR A 778 19.88 -6.17 1.22
C TYR A 778 20.31 -6.37 2.69
N LEU A 779 20.18 -7.59 3.25
CA LEU A 779 20.58 -7.89 4.63
C LEU A 779 22.01 -7.45 4.95
N ASP A 780 22.94 -7.65 4.03
CA ASP A 780 24.35 -7.23 4.18
C ASP A 780 24.51 -5.70 4.25
N LYS A 781 23.58 -4.93 3.68
CA LYS A 781 23.58 -3.45 3.69
C LYS A 781 22.95 -2.88 4.96
N TYR A 782 22.02 -3.58 5.60
CA TYR A 782 21.47 -3.13 6.88
C TYR A 782 22.51 -3.15 8.01
N GLY A 783 23.71 -3.71 7.82
CA GLY A 783 24.79 -3.60 8.80
C GLY A 783 24.38 -4.10 10.19
N SER A 784 24.72 -3.34 11.24
CA SER A 784 24.23 -3.56 12.62
C SER A 784 22.89 -2.88 12.91
N LEU A 785 22.27 -2.20 11.93
CA LEU A 785 21.05 -1.41 12.14
C LEU A 785 19.89 -2.25 12.69
N LEU A 786 19.65 -3.43 12.10
CA LEU A 786 18.57 -4.29 12.56
C LEU A 786 18.82 -4.77 13.99
N ASP A 787 20.05 -5.18 14.32
CA ASP A 787 20.42 -5.59 15.68
C ASP A 787 20.19 -4.45 16.68
N GLU A 788 20.61 -3.22 16.34
CA GLU A 788 20.43 -2.04 17.19
C GLU A 788 18.93 -1.66 17.34
N LEU A 789 18.12 -1.80 16.29
CA LEU A 789 16.67 -1.59 16.36
C LEU A 789 15.96 -2.70 17.15
N GLU A 790 16.43 -3.94 17.07
CA GLU A 790 15.95 -5.06 17.89
C GLU A 790 16.28 -4.85 19.37
N GLU A 791 17.44 -4.28 19.70
CA GLU A 791 17.78 -3.86 21.07
C GLU A 791 16.82 -2.78 21.60
N MET A 792 16.30 -1.92 20.73
CA MET A 792 15.22 -0.97 21.07
C MET A 792 13.83 -1.63 21.15
N GLY A 793 13.68 -2.91 20.78
CA GLY A 793 12.42 -3.65 20.85
C GLY A 793 11.63 -3.74 19.53
N HIS A 794 12.18 -3.24 18.41
CA HIS A 794 11.56 -3.47 17.11
C HIS A 794 11.60 -4.96 16.76
N THR A 795 10.59 -5.43 16.03
CA THR A 795 10.58 -6.80 15.52
C THR A 795 10.53 -6.79 14.00
N PHE A 796 11.20 -7.77 13.39
CA PHE A 796 11.39 -7.80 11.94
C PHE A 796 10.96 -9.13 11.33
N THR A 797 10.45 -9.03 10.10
CA THR A 797 10.18 -10.18 9.23
C THR A 797 10.88 -9.94 7.89
N ALA A 798 11.55 -10.96 7.38
CA ALA A 798 12.21 -10.87 6.09
C ALA A 798 11.15 -10.84 4.97
N ASP A 799 11.20 -9.83 4.12
CA ASP A 799 10.57 -9.87 2.81
C ASP A 799 11.47 -10.68 1.87
N THR A 800 11.03 -11.90 1.60
CA THR A 800 11.74 -12.89 0.75
C THR A 800 11.41 -12.73 -0.74
N ALA A 801 10.63 -11.71 -1.10
CA ALA A 801 10.31 -11.40 -2.49
C ALA A 801 11.61 -11.13 -3.28
N VAL A 802 11.85 -11.96 -4.29
CA VAL A 802 13.07 -11.88 -5.14
C VAL A 802 13.20 -10.52 -5.82
N GLN A 803 12.07 -9.85 -6.03
CA GLN A 803 11.97 -8.54 -6.66
C GLN A 803 12.21 -7.36 -5.71
N GLY A 804 12.36 -7.59 -4.40
CA GLY A 804 12.43 -6.52 -3.39
C GLY A 804 11.11 -5.79 -3.16
N ILE A 805 11.13 -4.80 -2.28
CA ILE A 805 9.99 -3.94 -1.97
C ILE A 805 9.97 -2.80 -2.99
N SER A 806 9.05 -2.81 -3.96
CA SER A 806 8.78 -1.69 -4.89
C SER A 806 9.85 -1.34 -5.94
N ALA A 807 9.42 -0.61 -6.97
CA ALA A 807 10.24 -0.08 -8.06
C ALA A 807 9.82 1.37 -8.35
N ALA A 808 10.34 2.31 -7.56
CA ALA A 808 9.94 3.71 -7.61
C ALA A 808 10.42 4.43 -8.89
N THR A 809 9.69 5.45 -9.30
CA THR A 809 10.10 6.41 -10.33
C THR A 809 9.94 7.84 -9.82
N GLY A 810 10.67 8.78 -10.40
CA GLY A 810 10.57 10.18 -10.02
C GLY A 810 11.49 11.10 -10.81
N LEU A 811 11.29 12.40 -10.60
CA LEU A 811 12.08 13.47 -11.19
C LEU A 811 12.70 14.33 -10.09
N GLU A 812 13.89 14.87 -10.31
CA GLU A 812 14.55 15.84 -9.44
C GLU A 812 14.92 17.08 -10.24
N PHE A 813 14.45 18.24 -9.80
CA PHE A 813 14.67 19.53 -10.48
C PHE A 813 15.94 20.18 -9.93
N LEU A 814 16.91 20.43 -10.80
CA LEU A 814 18.25 20.88 -10.41
C LEU A 814 18.38 22.40 -10.53
N ASN A 815 19.23 22.98 -9.67
CA ASN A 815 19.46 24.43 -9.62
C ASN A 815 20.03 25.05 -10.91
N ASP A 816 20.52 24.24 -11.84
CA ASP A 816 21.04 24.68 -13.14
C ASP A 816 19.97 24.69 -14.24
N GLY A 817 18.72 24.37 -13.90
CA GLY A 817 17.57 24.32 -14.82
C GLY A 817 17.39 22.95 -15.49
N ASN A 818 18.28 21.99 -15.24
CA ASN A 818 18.11 20.63 -15.72
C ASN A 818 17.12 19.85 -14.85
N VAL A 819 16.47 18.86 -15.44
CA VAL A 819 15.67 17.86 -14.74
C VAL A 819 16.40 16.52 -14.79
N ARG A 820 16.56 15.87 -13.63
CA ARG A 820 17.08 14.51 -13.51
C ARG A 820 15.92 13.54 -13.40
N ALA A 821 15.74 12.68 -14.40
CA ALA A 821 14.87 11.52 -14.28
C ALA A 821 15.58 10.38 -13.54
N ALA A 822 14.86 9.69 -12.67
CA ALA A 822 15.35 8.55 -11.91
C ALA A 822 14.28 7.45 -11.85
N ALA A 823 14.70 6.22 -12.11
CA ALA A 823 13.92 5.01 -11.96
C ALA A 823 14.70 3.97 -11.14
N GLU A 824 14.00 3.01 -10.57
CA GLU A 824 14.58 1.89 -9.84
C GLU A 824 15.69 1.18 -10.65
N PRO A 825 16.91 0.99 -10.12
CA PRO A 825 18.00 0.37 -10.87
C PRO A 825 17.95 -1.16 -10.94
N GLU A 826 17.44 -1.86 -9.91
CA GLU A 826 17.62 -3.31 -9.79
C GLU A 826 16.30 -4.06 -9.55
N ARG A 827 15.49 -3.57 -8.60
CA ARG A 827 14.25 -4.26 -8.22
C ARG A 827 13.32 -4.38 -9.42
N ARG A 828 12.67 -5.54 -9.54
CA ARG A 828 11.82 -5.89 -10.70
C ARG A 828 12.53 -5.76 -12.05
N GLY A 829 13.83 -6.01 -12.10
CA GLY A 829 14.59 -5.93 -13.35
C GLY A 829 14.91 -4.50 -13.81
N GLY A 830 14.69 -3.50 -12.93
CA GLY A 830 14.99 -2.10 -13.19
C GLY A 830 13.93 -1.38 -14.03
N GLY A 831 13.93 -0.05 -13.93
CA GLY A 831 13.12 0.87 -14.72
C GLY A 831 13.91 1.57 -15.82
N SER A 832 13.31 2.59 -16.42
CA SER A 832 13.93 3.38 -17.48
C SER A 832 13.68 4.87 -17.27
N ALA A 833 14.76 5.63 -17.27
CA ALA A 833 14.79 7.08 -17.25
C ALA A 833 15.37 7.62 -18.57
N MET A 834 14.75 8.67 -19.09
CA MET A 834 15.18 9.41 -20.27
C MET A 834 15.03 10.91 -20.01
N ALA A 835 15.83 11.70 -20.70
CA ALA A 835 15.72 13.14 -20.71
C ALA A 835 16.16 13.65 -22.08
N ILE A 836 15.59 14.75 -22.52
CA ILE A 836 15.91 15.40 -23.80
C ILE A 836 16.43 16.80 -23.55
N ASP A 837 17.29 17.25 -24.45
CA ASP A 837 17.71 18.65 -24.48
C ASP A 837 16.73 19.49 -25.33
N ARG A 838 16.61 20.79 -25.05
CA ARG A 838 15.69 21.70 -25.75
C ARG A 838 15.91 21.76 -27.27
N ASP A 839 17.11 21.45 -27.76
CA ASP A 839 17.41 21.43 -29.19
C ASP A 839 17.00 20.12 -29.90
N GLU A 840 16.52 19.13 -29.14
CA GLU A 840 15.91 17.90 -29.66
C GLU A 840 14.38 18.00 -29.84
N ILE A 841 13.75 19.05 -29.30
CA ILE A 841 12.33 19.32 -29.49
C ILE A 841 12.15 19.89 -30.89
N GLU A 842 11.37 19.22 -31.73
CA GLU A 842 10.99 19.74 -33.03
C GLU A 842 10.26 21.07 -32.83
N ASP A 843 10.63 22.10 -33.60
CA ASP A 843 9.88 23.35 -33.58
C ASP A 843 8.41 22.99 -33.77
N PRO A 844 7.51 23.33 -32.82
CA PRO A 844 6.12 22.98 -32.96
C PRO A 844 5.67 23.49 -34.33
N PRO A 845 4.99 22.67 -35.16
CA PRO A 845 4.41 23.18 -36.38
C PRO A 845 3.59 24.41 -35.98
N PRO A 846 3.80 25.57 -36.65
CA PRO A 846 3.23 26.83 -36.19
C PRO A 846 1.74 26.64 -35.87
N GLU A 847 1.34 27.05 -34.65
CA GLU A 847 0.01 26.84 -34.07
C GLU A 847 -1.11 27.01 -35.12
N GLY A 848 -1.82 25.90 -35.42
CA GLY A 848 -3.10 25.91 -36.13
C GLY A 848 -3.02 26.19 -37.64
N SER A 849 -3.37 25.17 -38.44
CA SER A 849 -3.51 25.22 -39.91
C SER A 849 -2.27 25.72 -40.65
N SER A 850 -1.36 24.82 -41.03
CA SER A 850 -0.34 25.17 -42.02
C SER A 850 -0.84 24.84 -43.42
N VAL A 851 -0.26 25.49 -44.43
CA VAL A 851 -0.51 25.11 -45.83
C VAL A 851 -0.05 23.67 -46.10
N GLU A 852 0.98 23.21 -45.39
CA GLU A 852 1.51 21.85 -45.44
C GLU A 852 0.50 20.82 -44.93
N LEU A 853 -0.19 21.09 -43.83
CA LEU A 853 -1.25 20.22 -43.30
C LEU A 853 -2.41 20.07 -44.29
N MET A 854 -2.85 21.17 -44.91
CA MET A 854 -3.87 21.09 -45.96
C MET A 854 -3.39 20.33 -47.20
N MET A 855 -2.08 20.33 -47.50
CA MET A 855 -1.53 19.53 -48.59
C MET A 855 -1.57 18.04 -48.24
N GLY A 856 -1.25 17.67 -47.00
CA GLY A 856 -1.41 16.30 -46.48
C GLY A 856 -2.87 15.83 -46.56
N LEU A 857 -3.81 16.63 -46.09
CA LEU A 857 -5.25 16.32 -46.17
C LEU A 857 -5.73 16.09 -47.61
N VAL A 858 -5.23 16.85 -48.59
CA VAL A 858 -5.57 16.62 -50.00
C VAL A 858 -5.06 15.26 -50.50
N GLU A 859 -3.88 14.83 -50.06
CA GLU A 859 -3.33 13.49 -50.39
C GLU A 859 -4.15 12.38 -49.72
N ASP A 860 -4.54 12.57 -48.47
CA ASP A 860 -5.35 11.61 -47.72
C ASP A 860 -6.77 11.48 -48.30
N PHE A 861 -7.41 12.59 -48.65
CA PHE A 861 -8.73 12.58 -49.31
C PHE A 861 -8.68 12.00 -50.72
N GLU A 862 -7.55 12.10 -51.43
CA GLU A 862 -7.36 11.37 -52.68
C GLU A 862 -7.26 9.86 -52.43
N ALA A 863 -6.51 9.44 -51.40
CA ALA A 863 -6.32 8.05 -51.04
C ALA A 863 -7.61 7.38 -50.53
N SER A 864 -8.43 8.11 -49.77
CA SER A 864 -9.72 7.65 -49.25
C SER A 864 -10.84 7.62 -50.30
N GLY A 865 -10.67 8.31 -51.42
CA GLY A 865 -11.67 8.47 -52.48
C GLY A 865 -12.68 9.60 -52.20
N ASP A 866 -12.43 10.45 -51.21
CA ASP A 866 -13.18 11.68 -50.96
C ASP A 866 -12.94 12.75 -52.03
N ILE A 867 -11.82 12.67 -52.74
CA ILE A 867 -11.55 13.39 -53.99
C ILE A 867 -11.65 12.41 -55.17
N GLU A 868 -12.55 12.68 -56.11
CA GLU A 868 -12.96 11.72 -57.15
C GLU A 868 -11.80 11.30 -58.08
N ASN A 869 -10.80 12.17 -58.30
CA ASN A 869 -9.71 11.90 -59.22
C ASN A 869 -8.41 12.69 -58.92
N GLU A 870 -7.29 12.12 -59.38
CA GLU A 870 -5.93 12.67 -59.28
C GLU A 870 -5.77 14.06 -59.93
N GLU A 871 -6.60 14.40 -60.93
CA GLU A 871 -6.55 15.74 -61.54
C GLU A 871 -7.08 16.82 -60.59
N THR A 872 -8.12 16.53 -59.82
CA THR A 872 -8.69 17.39 -58.79
C THR A 872 -7.73 17.55 -57.61
N ALA A 873 -7.17 16.46 -57.09
CA ALA A 873 -6.21 16.50 -55.99
C ALA A 873 -4.98 17.35 -56.37
N ARG A 874 -4.38 17.07 -57.53
CA ARG A 874 -3.26 17.86 -58.06
C ARG A 874 -3.59 19.34 -58.26
N LEU A 875 -4.83 19.68 -58.64
CA LEU A 875 -5.27 21.06 -58.78
C LEU A 875 -5.31 21.79 -57.44
N LEU A 876 -5.83 21.13 -56.40
CA LEU A 876 -5.87 21.65 -55.03
C LEU A 876 -4.46 21.82 -54.46
N SER A 877 -3.61 20.79 -54.56
CA SER A 877 -2.22 20.86 -54.09
C SER A 877 -1.42 21.95 -54.81
N THR A 878 -1.60 22.12 -56.13
CA THR A 878 -0.95 23.21 -56.89
C THR A 878 -1.36 24.60 -56.38
N HIS A 879 -2.62 24.74 -55.96
CA HIS A 879 -3.11 25.99 -55.39
C HIS A 879 -2.50 26.26 -54.02
N LEU A 880 -2.44 25.23 -53.16
CA LEU A 880 -1.82 25.27 -51.85
C LEU A 880 -0.32 25.59 -51.92
N THR A 881 0.46 24.92 -52.78
CA THR A 881 1.89 25.25 -53.01
C THR A 881 2.10 26.71 -53.42
N SER A 882 1.14 27.30 -54.16
CA SER A 882 1.22 28.72 -54.52
C SER A 882 0.99 29.64 -53.32
N ILE A 883 0.11 29.25 -52.39
CA ILE A 883 -0.15 29.97 -51.14
C ILE A 883 1.08 29.88 -50.23
N GLU A 884 1.59 28.67 -50.02
CA GLU A 884 2.81 28.38 -49.25
C GLU A 884 4.00 29.22 -49.74
N HIS A 885 4.19 29.31 -51.06
CA HIS A 885 5.24 30.14 -51.64
C HIS A 885 5.09 31.63 -51.29
N TYR A 886 3.87 32.16 -51.23
CA TYR A 886 3.65 33.56 -50.85
C TYR A 886 3.81 33.79 -49.35
N GLU A 887 3.45 32.81 -48.52
CA GLU A 887 3.68 32.82 -47.09
C GLU A 887 5.19 32.83 -46.78
N GLN A 888 5.96 31.92 -47.37
CA GLN A 888 7.43 31.84 -47.23
C GLN A 888 8.16 33.11 -47.72
N GLU A 889 7.59 33.83 -48.68
CA GLU A 889 8.14 35.11 -49.16
C GLU A 889 7.66 36.33 -48.33
N GLU A 890 6.97 36.11 -47.21
CA GLU A 890 6.36 37.15 -46.35
C GLU A 890 5.39 38.08 -47.10
N LYS A 891 4.73 37.57 -48.15
CA LYS A 891 3.77 38.32 -48.98
C LYS A 891 2.34 37.99 -48.55
N ILE A 892 2.02 38.27 -47.28
CA ILE A 892 0.77 37.88 -46.63
C ILE A 892 -0.49 38.38 -47.37
N ASP A 893 -0.51 39.63 -47.87
CA ASP A 893 -1.61 40.15 -48.70
C ASP A 893 -1.92 39.28 -49.94
N LYS A 894 -0.92 38.59 -50.49
CA LYS A 894 -1.09 37.67 -51.61
C LYS A 894 -1.52 36.29 -51.14
N ALA A 895 -0.98 35.79 -50.03
CA ALA A 895 -1.39 34.53 -49.43
C ALA A 895 -2.88 34.56 -49.09
N ILE A 896 -3.36 35.61 -48.43
CA ILE A 896 -4.79 35.85 -48.13
C ILE A 896 -5.64 35.77 -49.40
N LYS A 897 -5.27 36.51 -50.45
CA LYS A 897 -6.03 36.53 -51.71
C LYS A 897 -6.07 35.16 -52.40
N HIS A 898 -4.97 34.42 -52.34
CA HIS A 898 -4.90 33.08 -52.93
C HIS A 898 -5.68 32.06 -52.09
N MET A 899 -5.73 32.23 -50.76
CA MET A 899 -6.54 31.40 -49.88
C MET A 899 -8.04 31.62 -50.09
N GLU A 900 -8.50 32.86 -50.23
CA GLU A 900 -9.89 33.14 -50.63
C GLU A 900 -10.25 32.49 -51.98
N SER A 901 -9.28 32.46 -52.91
CA SER A 901 -9.44 31.78 -54.20
C SER A 901 -9.45 30.25 -54.06
N PHE A 902 -8.71 29.69 -53.10
CA PHE A 902 -8.69 28.27 -52.79
C PHE A 902 -10.04 27.83 -52.19
N LYS A 903 -10.61 28.59 -51.26
CA LYS A 903 -11.97 28.33 -50.74
C LYS A 903 -13.02 28.34 -51.85
N SER A 904 -12.94 29.31 -52.76
CA SER A 904 -13.83 29.38 -53.92
C SER A 904 -13.65 28.18 -54.88
N LEU A 905 -12.44 27.64 -54.97
CA LEU A 905 -12.14 26.45 -55.74
C LEU A 905 -12.74 25.20 -55.09
N LEU A 906 -12.64 25.07 -53.76
CA LEU A 906 -13.28 23.98 -53.00
C LEU A 906 -14.79 23.97 -53.21
N ASP A 907 -15.46 25.13 -53.07
CA ASP A 907 -16.89 25.25 -53.37
C ASP A 907 -17.22 24.78 -54.79
N GLN A 908 -16.35 25.09 -55.77
CA GLN A 908 -16.57 24.66 -57.15
C GLN A 908 -16.40 23.15 -57.30
N GLN A 909 -15.33 22.56 -56.75
CA GLN A 909 -15.10 21.11 -56.83
C GLN A 909 -16.23 20.33 -56.16
N GLU A 910 -16.74 20.83 -55.03
CA GLU A 910 -17.85 20.23 -54.30
C GLU A 910 -19.14 20.24 -55.13
N ASN A 911 -19.47 21.40 -55.73
CA ASN A 911 -20.62 21.54 -56.61
C ASN A 911 -20.53 20.66 -57.87
N ASP A 912 -19.32 20.42 -58.37
CA ASP A 912 -19.06 19.55 -59.51
C ASP A 912 -19.07 18.06 -59.13
N GLY A 913 -19.19 17.73 -57.83
CA GLY A 913 -19.22 16.37 -57.29
C GLY A 913 -17.85 15.70 -57.23
N LEU A 914 -16.77 16.49 -57.34
CA LEU A 914 -15.38 16.03 -57.44
C LEU A 914 -14.68 15.92 -56.08
N ILE A 915 -15.28 16.49 -55.03
CA ILE A 915 -14.88 16.37 -53.63
C ILE A 915 -16.14 16.19 -52.77
N THR A 916 -16.07 15.40 -51.70
CA THR A 916 -17.17 15.24 -50.74
C THR A 916 -17.38 16.52 -49.93
N GLY A 917 -18.61 16.73 -49.43
CA GLY A 917 -18.92 17.90 -48.60
C GLY A 917 -18.09 17.95 -47.30
N GLN A 918 -17.83 16.79 -46.70
CA GLN A 918 -17.00 16.66 -45.50
C GLN A 918 -15.55 17.12 -45.77
N ALA A 919 -14.90 16.57 -46.79
CA ALA A 919 -13.54 16.96 -47.16
C ALA A 919 -13.44 18.45 -47.57
N ALA A 920 -14.47 18.98 -48.25
CA ALA A 920 -14.52 20.39 -48.61
C ALA A 920 -14.67 21.30 -47.38
N ASP A 921 -15.50 20.93 -46.40
CA ASP A 921 -15.72 21.71 -45.19
C ASP A 921 -14.50 21.68 -44.26
N GLU A 922 -13.81 20.54 -44.17
CA GLU A 922 -12.59 20.39 -43.38
C GLU A 922 -11.44 21.25 -43.92
N LEU A 923 -11.17 21.18 -45.23
CA LEU A 923 -10.18 22.06 -45.89
C LEU A 923 -10.55 23.54 -45.78
N LYS A 924 -11.85 23.88 -45.79
CA LYS A 924 -12.31 25.26 -45.58
C LYS A 924 -12.09 25.71 -44.13
N GLY A 925 -12.26 24.82 -43.15
CA GLY A 925 -12.00 25.10 -41.73
C GLY A 925 -10.54 25.48 -41.49
N HIS A 926 -9.59 24.69 -42.02
CA HIS A 926 -8.17 25.03 -41.95
C HIS A 926 -7.84 26.32 -42.73
N ALA A 927 -8.44 26.53 -43.90
CA ALA A 927 -8.25 27.76 -44.65
C ALA A 927 -8.77 29.01 -43.91
N ASP A 928 -9.86 28.89 -43.15
CA ASP A 928 -10.42 29.98 -42.34
C ASP A 928 -9.55 30.33 -41.14
N ASN A 929 -9.00 29.33 -40.46
CA ASN A 929 -8.04 29.52 -39.37
C ASN A 929 -6.78 30.26 -39.87
N LEU A 930 -6.22 29.87 -41.02
CA LEU A 930 -5.10 30.58 -41.64
C LEU A 930 -5.44 32.02 -42.04
N LEU A 931 -6.63 32.24 -42.58
CA LEU A 931 -7.08 33.58 -42.95
C LEU A 931 -7.24 34.48 -41.73
N GLU A 932 -7.71 33.94 -40.60
CA GLU A 932 -7.80 34.67 -39.33
C GLU A 932 -6.42 34.99 -38.77
N ALA A 933 -5.47 34.04 -38.82
CA ALA A 933 -4.10 34.25 -38.35
C ALA A 933 -3.33 35.30 -39.19
N TRP A 934 -3.57 35.37 -40.51
CA TRP A 934 -2.90 36.31 -41.41
C TRP A 934 -3.51 37.73 -41.43
N GLN A 935 -4.76 37.91 -41.00
CA GLN A 935 -5.49 39.19 -41.02
C GLN A 935 -5.24 40.03 -39.77
#